data_AF-A0A494W6B3-F1
#
_entry.id   AF-A0A494W6B3-F1
#
_cell.length_a   1.000
_cell.length_b   1.000
_cell.length_c   1.000
_cell.angle_alpha   90.00
_cell.angle_beta   90.00
_cell.angle_gamma   90.00
#
_symmetry.space_group_name_H-M   'P 1'
#
loop_
_entity.id
_entity.type
_entity.pdbx_description
1 polymer ?
#
loop_
_entity_poly.entity_id
_entity_poly.type
_entity_poly.pdbx_seq_one_letter_code
_entity_poly.pdbx_strand_id
1 'polypeptide(L)'
;MMKTRLLPLLCFAILIYASCKQGSTKIEPYSGWPAYAGSKDGIRYSSNQEITAANVGQLKQVWIYSTHDKDTANRSQNQCNPIMVDGILYGTSPKLKLFALNAATGEQKWLFDPAKDDTTNNGDPMAYYKVSRGVIYWQNNDGGEKRIFYSVGAKTWAIDAESGTPVRSFGNNGYLDLTKDLGRDTKSFVAGTTPGVVYKDVLIVGDRVSESADAAPGHVRAYDTRTGKLRWIFHTIPQPGEPGYETWQDTAAYKKFGGANSWSGMSLDEKRGIVYIPTGSIGGDFYGGFRKGKNLYSNSLLALDAGTGKLKWHFQVIHHDLWDRDLPANPNLVTIVKDGKKIDAVAQITKHGYIFMFDRTNGKPIFQIEEKSVPTKALPGEEVWPTQPIPTLPQPFARQMFNPEDVTDRTPEVHAEMLAKYNQVKNRIMFTPPSKEGGWIFPGFDGGGEWGGAAVDPETKILYVNCSEMPWAQVMIDVPKANANDNSPQALGHVIYNTNCIGCHGAELKGNGTSYPSLVNIGKKYNADQVNGIITNGRNMMPSFKQISPSDKKNLLAFLLKIPEAKAVKEIAKEPVNNRVTSTATEKKMVDEIPYAMNGYNRFLDKYGYPGIKPPWGTLNAVDLTSGKLLWKVPLGEYAELSKKGIPVTGTENYGGPLVTKGGLVFIAATKDEKIRAFDKRTGKVVWEAQLPAAGYATPATYAIDGKQYIVIACGGGKIGSKSGDSYVCFGL
;
A
#
# COMPACT_ATOMS: atom_id res chain seq x y z
N MET A 1 52.97 67.14 -2.70
CA MET A 1 51.55 66.73 -2.84
C MET A 1 51.52 65.52 -3.76
N MET A 2 51.25 64.35 -3.19
CA MET A 2 50.00 63.58 -3.37
C MET A 2 50.06 62.69 -4.63
N LYS A 3 50.34 61.38 -4.44
CA LYS A 3 49.36 60.31 -4.14
C LYS A 3 48.82 59.75 -5.47
N THR A 4 48.69 58.46 -5.75
CA THR A 4 48.95 57.19 -5.06
C THR A 4 48.54 56.09 -6.06
N ARG A 5 49.23 54.94 -6.02
CA ARG A 5 48.65 53.58 -6.07
C ARG A 5 47.51 53.33 -7.09
N LEU A 6 47.86 52.85 -8.29
CA LEU A 6 46.89 52.19 -9.17
C LEU A 6 47.20 50.71 -9.47
N LEU A 7 48.33 50.18 -9.01
CA LEU A 7 48.70 48.78 -9.26
C LEU A 7 48.21 47.72 -8.24
N PRO A 8 47.77 48.03 -7.00
CA PRO A 8 47.19 47.00 -6.12
C PRO A 8 45.70 46.73 -6.39
N LEU A 9 44.97 47.66 -7.03
CA LEU A 9 43.52 47.53 -7.21
C LEU A 9 43.13 46.54 -8.32
N LEU A 10 43.97 46.33 -9.33
CA LEU A 10 43.67 45.39 -10.41
C LEU A 10 43.84 43.92 -9.96
N CYS A 11 44.83 43.63 -9.11
CA CYS A 11 45.01 42.29 -8.54
C CYS A 11 43.96 41.96 -7.45
N PHE A 12 43.48 42.96 -6.70
CA PHE A 12 42.42 42.73 -5.70
C PHE A 12 41.04 42.56 -6.36
N ALA A 13 40.77 43.22 -7.50
CA ALA A 13 39.52 43.04 -8.25
C ALA A 13 39.42 41.66 -8.94
N ILE A 14 40.54 41.08 -9.38
CA ILE A 14 40.59 39.73 -9.96
C ILE A 14 40.44 38.64 -8.88
N LEU A 15 40.93 38.88 -7.67
CA LEU A 15 40.74 37.97 -6.52
C LEU A 15 39.30 38.01 -5.95
N ILE A 16 38.58 39.13 -6.08
CA ILE A 16 37.16 39.21 -5.66
C ILE A 16 36.23 38.57 -6.70
N TYR A 17 36.56 38.62 -8.00
CA TYR A 17 35.81 37.88 -9.03
C TYR A 17 36.03 36.36 -8.99
N ALA A 18 37.15 35.89 -8.43
CA ALA A 18 37.41 34.46 -8.22
C ALA A 18 36.72 33.89 -6.96
N SER A 19 36.40 34.73 -5.97
CA SER A 19 35.76 34.29 -4.71
C SER A 19 34.22 34.34 -4.70
N CYS A 20 33.58 34.81 -5.78
CA CYS A 20 32.12 34.82 -5.93
C CYS A 20 31.61 33.86 -7.02
N LYS A 21 32.34 32.78 -7.30
CA LYS A 21 31.69 31.55 -7.75
C LYS A 21 31.44 30.69 -6.53
N GLN A 22 30.35 30.98 -5.82
CA GLN A 22 29.63 29.93 -5.11
C GLN A 22 29.30 28.92 -6.20
N GLY A 23 30.17 27.92 -6.36
CA GLY A 23 29.93 26.84 -7.28
C GLY A 23 28.58 26.29 -6.86
N SER A 24 27.57 26.40 -7.72
CA SER A 24 26.40 25.56 -7.60
C SER A 24 26.96 24.15 -7.62
N THR A 25 27.14 23.55 -6.45
CA THR A 25 27.44 22.12 -6.34
C THR A 25 26.31 21.48 -7.10
N LYS A 26 26.61 20.99 -8.30
CA LYS A 26 25.65 20.20 -9.06
C LYS A 26 25.32 19.04 -8.16
N ILE A 27 24.11 19.06 -7.59
CA ILE A 27 23.60 17.94 -6.80
C ILE A 27 23.58 16.76 -7.77
N GLU A 28 24.41 15.77 -7.51
CA GLU A 28 24.47 14.57 -8.34
C GLU A 28 23.07 13.94 -8.39
N PRO A 29 22.57 13.54 -9.57
CA PRO A 29 21.27 12.87 -9.66
C PRO A 29 21.18 11.74 -8.64
N TYR A 30 20.06 11.66 -7.92
CA TYR A 30 19.82 10.65 -6.87
C TYR A 30 20.71 10.75 -5.61
N SER A 31 21.44 11.84 -5.36
CA SER A 31 22.21 11.97 -4.11
C SER A 31 21.36 12.42 -2.91
N GLY A 32 20.17 12.97 -3.15
CA GLY A 32 19.18 13.32 -2.13
C GLY A 32 18.09 12.27 -1.93
N TRP A 33 17.03 12.65 -1.20
CA TRP A 33 15.79 11.86 -1.07
C TRP A 33 14.54 12.76 -1.07
N PRO A 34 14.35 13.63 -2.08
CA PRO A 34 13.34 14.70 -2.04
C PRO A 34 11.89 14.24 -2.24
N ALA A 35 11.67 12.97 -2.60
CA ALA A 35 10.35 12.43 -2.89
C ALA A 35 10.17 11.04 -2.27
N TYR A 36 8.91 10.62 -2.11
CA TYR A 36 8.58 9.22 -1.79
C TYR A 36 9.28 8.28 -2.78
N ALA A 37 9.82 7.17 -2.27
CA ALA A 37 10.65 6.23 -3.03
C ALA A 37 11.97 6.86 -3.58
N GLY A 38 12.44 7.93 -2.94
CA GLY A 38 13.69 8.64 -3.21
C GLY A 38 13.61 9.66 -4.34
N SER A 39 12.87 9.34 -5.39
CA SER A 39 12.72 10.17 -6.58
C SER A 39 11.38 9.89 -7.25
N LYS A 40 10.90 10.84 -8.06
CA LYS A 40 9.59 10.73 -8.71
C LYS A 40 9.49 9.57 -9.71
N ASP A 41 10.62 9.08 -10.20
CA ASP A 41 10.71 7.92 -11.09
C ASP A 41 10.65 6.57 -10.32
N GLY A 42 10.63 6.63 -8.99
CA GLY A 42 10.23 5.54 -8.10
C GLY A 42 11.28 4.46 -7.89
N ILE A 43 12.56 4.70 -8.23
CA ILE A 43 13.58 3.64 -8.29
C ILE A 43 14.29 3.33 -6.96
N ARG A 44 14.04 4.09 -5.87
CA ARG A 44 14.63 3.85 -4.54
C ARG A 44 16.16 3.67 -4.58
N TYR A 45 16.81 4.47 -5.42
CA TYR A 45 18.25 4.44 -5.64
C TYR A 45 18.89 5.67 -5.03
N SER A 46 20.12 5.50 -4.54
CA SER A 46 20.99 6.62 -4.21
C SER A 46 22.34 6.54 -4.91
N SER A 47 22.76 7.67 -5.48
CA SER A 47 24.09 7.83 -6.06
C SER A 47 25.18 8.06 -5.01
N ASN A 48 24.81 8.22 -3.73
CA ASN A 48 25.76 8.32 -2.63
C ASN A 48 26.58 7.02 -2.49
N GLN A 49 27.88 7.19 -2.27
CA GLN A 49 28.86 6.10 -2.25
C GLN A 49 29.87 6.24 -1.11
N GLU A 50 29.55 7.02 -0.07
CA GLU A 50 30.40 7.08 1.13
C GLU A 50 30.29 5.77 1.91
N ILE A 51 29.07 5.23 2.04
CA ILE A 51 28.81 3.91 2.61
C ILE A 51 28.91 2.87 1.48
N THR A 52 29.86 1.94 1.62
CA THR A 52 30.21 0.91 0.64
C THR A 52 30.33 -0.46 1.29
N ALA A 53 30.38 -1.52 0.49
CA ALA A 53 30.63 -2.87 1.00
C ALA A 53 31.93 -3.00 1.83
N ALA A 54 32.92 -2.13 1.62
CA ALA A 54 34.20 -2.16 2.33
C ALA A 54 34.14 -1.55 3.74
N ASN A 55 33.25 -0.58 3.98
CA ASN A 55 33.17 0.15 5.25
C ASN A 55 31.81 0.05 5.96
N VAL A 56 30.80 -0.60 5.38
CA VAL A 56 29.46 -0.77 5.98
C VAL A 56 29.50 -1.39 7.38
N GLY A 57 30.51 -2.22 7.67
CA GLY A 57 30.73 -2.78 9.00
C GLY A 57 30.99 -1.75 10.10
N GLN A 58 31.28 -0.49 9.73
CA GLN A 58 31.56 0.61 10.65
C GLN A 58 30.31 1.43 10.99
N LEU A 59 29.18 1.18 10.32
CA LEU A 59 27.94 1.93 10.55
C LEU A 59 27.50 1.85 12.01
N LYS A 60 27.13 3.01 12.55
CA LYS A 60 26.59 3.17 13.91
C LYS A 60 25.29 3.94 13.87
N GLN A 61 24.47 3.75 14.90
CA GLN A 61 23.31 4.61 15.13
C GLN A 61 23.81 6.03 15.43
N VAL A 62 23.38 7.01 14.64
CA VAL A 62 23.70 8.43 14.82
C VAL A 62 22.68 9.08 15.74
N TRP A 63 21.39 8.84 15.48
CA TRP A 63 20.30 9.37 16.28
C TRP A 63 19.08 8.45 16.22
N ILE A 64 18.21 8.60 17.21
CA ILE A 64 16.88 8.00 17.27
C ILE A 64 15.88 9.09 17.65
N TYR A 65 14.76 9.14 16.93
CA TYR A 65 13.66 10.06 17.22
C TYR A 65 12.39 9.26 17.51
N SER A 66 11.84 9.37 18.72
CA SER A 66 10.53 8.79 19.06
C SER A 66 9.44 9.85 18.89
N THR A 67 8.35 9.46 18.23
CA THR A 67 7.15 10.31 18.09
C THR A 67 6.23 10.25 19.31
N HIS A 68 6.54 9.42 20.31
CA HIS A 68 5.73 9.18 21.51
C HIS A 68 4.27 8.80 21.20
N ASP A 69 4.07 8.12 20.08
CA ASP A 69 2.76 7.81 19.50
C ASP A 69 2.50 6.31 19.37
N LYS A 70 3.36 5.45 19.96
CA LYS A 70 3.15 4.00 19.89
C LYS A 70 1.81 3.57 20.48
N ASP A 71 1.15 2.62 19.84
CA ASP A 71 -0.06 2.02 20.37
C ASP A 71 0.29 1.00 21.46
N THR A 72 -0.35 1.12 22.63
CA THR A 72 -0.14 0.23 23.77
C THR A 72 -0.71 -1.18 23.54
N ALA A 73 -1.62 -1.32 22.58
CA ALA A 73 -2.20 -2.62 22.20
C ALA A 73 -1.43 -3.33 21.06
N ASN A 74 -0.18 -2.93 20.80
CA ASN A 74 0.68 -3.51 19.76
C ASN A 74 0.14 -3.37 18.33
N ARG A 75 -0.48 -2.24 17.97
CA ARG A 75 -1.04 -2.00 16.63
C ARG A 75 -0.48 -0.76 15.91
N SER A 76 0.63 -0.18 16.39
CA SER A 76 1.35 0.85 15.64
C SER A 76 1.62 0.36 14.23
N GLN A 77 1.28 1.15 13.23
CA GLN A 77 1.80 0.96 11.88
C GLN A 77 2.39 2.29 11.45
N ASN A 78 3.68 2.27 11.12
CA ASN A 78 4.35 3.39 10.50
C ASN A 78 5.07 2.87 9.26
N GLN A 79 4.47 3.11 8.11
CA GLN A 79 4.97 2.65 6.81
C GLN A 79 5.70 3.79 6.06
N CYS A 80 5.97 4.90 6.75
CA CYS A 80 6.53 6.11 6.16
C CYS A 80 7.93 5.86 5.60
N ASN A 81 8.09 6.10 4.30
CA ASN A 81 9.38 6.41 3.70
C ASN A 81 9.57 7.94 3.82
N PRO A 82 10.39 8.42 4.76
CA PRO A 82 10.57 9.85 4.96
C PRO A 82 11.28 10.47 3.75
N ILE A 83 11.12 11.78 3.58
CA ILE A 83 11.84 12.54 2.56
C ILE A 83 12.82 13.50 3.23
N MET A 84 13.90 13.84 2.53
CA MET A 84 14.87 14.86 2.95
C MET A 84 14.95 15.94 1.88
N VAL A 85 14.68 17.18 2.27
CA VAL A 85 14.81 18.38 1.44
C VAL A 85 15.56 19.44 2.24
N ASP A 86 16.64 19.98 1.67
CA ASP A 86 17.44 21.06 2.26
C ASP A 86 17.86 20.84 3.74
N GLY A 87 18.28 19.62 4.06
CA GLY A 87 18.71 19.23 5.41
C GLY A 87 17.56 19.05 6.42
N ILE A 88 16.31 19.10 5.96
CA ILE A 88 15.12 18.85 6.75
C ILE A 88 14.53 17.49 6.37
N LEU A 89 14.34 16.64 7.36
CA LEU A 89 13.67 15.35 7.18
C LEU A 89 12.20 15.49 7.57
N TYR A 90 11.31 15.09 6.66
CA TYR A 90 9.86 15.08 6.88
C TYR A 90 9.35 13.64 6.97
N GLY A 91 8.53 13.37 7.98
CA GLY A 91 7.95 12.04 8.20
C GLY A 91 6.67 12.09 9.03
N THR A 92 6.01 10.93 9.13
CA THR A 92 4.75 10.80 9.89
C THR A 92 4.88 9.88 11.09
N SER A 93 4.09 10.11 12.14
CA SER A 93 3.98 9.22 13.30
C SER A 93 2.94 8.09 13.07
N PRO A 94 2.88 7.05 13.92
CA PRO A 94 1.80 6.06 13.90
C PRO A 94 0.37 6.65 14.07
N LYS A 95 0.25 7.87 14.62
CA LYS A 95 -1.00 8.64 14.71
C LYS A 95 -1.12 9.71 13.62
N LEU A 96 -0.33 9.61 12.56
CA LEU A 96 -0.34 10.54 11.42
C LEU A 96 -0.09 12.00 11.79
N LYS A 97 0.62 12.27 12.89
CA LYS A 97 1.24 13.59 13.08
C LYS A 97 2.35 13.74 12.05
N LEU A 98 2.45 14.92 11.46
CA LEU A 98 3.52 15.28 10.53
C LEU A 98 4.60 16.00 11.31
N PHE A 99 5.86 15.62 11.14
CA PHE A 99 6.97 16.28 11.80
C PHE A 99 8.06 16.66 10.80
N ALA A 100 8.87 17.65 11.19
CA ALA A 100 10.12 17.99 10.54
C ALA A 100 11.27 17.87 11.54
N LEU A 101 12.35 17.21 11.14
CA LEU A 101 13.58 17.08 11.91
C LEU A 101 14.74 17.77 11.19
N ASN A 102 15.72 18.24 11.95
CA ASN A 102 17.07 18.40 11.42
C ASN A 102 17.59 17.00 11.03
N ALA A 103 17.87 16.81 9.74
CA ALA A 103 18.18 15.48 9.21
C ALA A 103 19.56 14.94 9.68
N ALA A 104 20.48 15.80 10.11
CA ALA A 104 21.78 15.38 10.64
C ALA A 104 21.72 14.96 12.12
N THR A 105 20.86 15.61 12.92
CA THR A 105 20.83 15.45 14.38
C THR A 105 19.61 14.71 14.91
N GLY A 106 18.53 14.61 14.13
CA GLY A 106 17.25 14.08 14.58
C GLY A 106 16.45 15.03 15.47
N GLU A 107 16.91 16.27 15.66
CA GLU A 107 16.23 17.29 16.47
C GLU A 107 14.93 17.75 15.81
N GLN A 108 13.83 17.75 16.56
CA GLN A 108 12.53 18.18 16.05
C GLN A 108 12.49 19.70 15.83
N LYS A 109 12.23 20.12 14.59
CA LYS A 109 11.98 21.53 14.25
C LYS A 109 10.54 21.93 14.55
N TRP A 110 9.58 21.12 14.11
CA TRP A 110 8.16 21.34 14.35
C TRP A 110 7.38 20.03 14.28
N LEU A 111 6.16 20.05 14.82
CA LEU A 111 5.21 18.94 14.82
C LEU A 111 3.80 19.48 14.55
N PHE A 112 3.18 19.00 13.48
CA PHE A 112 1.79 19.21 13.16
C PHE A 112 0.95 18.02 13.64
N ASP A 113 -0.08 18.29 14.43
CA ASP A 113 -1.01 17.30 14.94
C ASP A 113 -2.39 17.50 14.30
N PRO A 114 -2.80 16.66 13.33
CA PRO A 114 -4.06 16.84 12.63
C PRO A 114 -5.27 16.72 13.56
N ALA A 115 -5.13 16.06 14.72
CA ALA A 115 -6.22 15.92 15.67
C ALA A 115 -6.61 17.23 16.38
N LYS A 116 -5.70 18.21 16.41
CA LYS A 116 -5.97 19.54 16.96
C LYS A 116 -6.76 20.42 15.99
N ASP A 117 -6.61 20.16 14.70
CA ASP A 117 -7.22 20.92 13.62
C ASP A 117 -8.51 20.32 13.08
N ASP A 118 -8.59 18.99 13.07
CA ASP A 118 -9.76 18.27 12.57
C ASP A 118 -10.77 17.98 13.69
N THR A 119 -11.73 18.89 13.83
CA THR A 119 -12.84 18.76 14.77
C THR A 119 -13.94 17.80 14.28
N THR A 120 -13.90 17.35 13.02
CA THR A 120 -14.98 16.54 12.42
C THR A 120 -15.01 15.10 12.96
N ASN A 121 -13.95 14.67 13.62
CA ASN A 121 -13.84 13.32 14.18
C ASN A 121 -14.49 13.15 15.56
N ASN A 122 -15.16 14.19 16.09
CA ASN A 122 -15.98 14.15 17.32
C ASN A 122 -15.27 13.49 18.53
N GLY A 123 -13.96 13.70 18.65
CA GLY A 123 -13.16 13.14 19.74
C GLY A 123 -12.80 11.65 19.59
N ASP A 124 -12.98 11.03 18.42
CA ASP A 124 -12.52 9.66 18.18
C ASP A 124 -10.98 9.59 18.11
N PRO A 125 -10.29 9.00 19.10
CA PRO A 125 -8.84 8.91 19.10
C PRO A 125 -8.31 7.98 17.99
N MET A 126 -9.16 7.14 17.39
CA MET A 126 -8.78 6.15 16.38
C MET A 126 -8.92 6.64 14.93
N ALA A 127 -9.48 7.83 14.74
CA ALA A 127 -9.53 8.49 13.44
C ALA A 127 -8.13 8.73 12.84
N TYR A 128 -7.10 8.82 13.69
CA TYR A 128 -5.74 9.21 13.30
C TYR A 128 -4.72 8.06 13.29
N TYR A 129 -5.10 6.85 13.72
CA TYR A 129 -4.25 5.65 13.60
C TYR A 129 -4.52 4.95 12.26
N LYS A 130 -4.26 5.66 11.16
CA LYS A 130 -4.41 5.13 9.80
C LYS A 130 -3.03 4.95 9.15
N VAL A 131 -3.00 4.23 8.04
CA VAL A 131 -1.76 4.02 7.28
C VAL A 131 -1.47 5.26 6.45
N SER A 132 -0.24 5.77 6.57
CA SER A 132 0.38 6.68 5.59
C SER A 132 1.79 6.19 5.27
N ARG A 133 2.17 6.24 4.00
CA ARG A 133 3.48 5.78 3.51
C ARG A 133 4.49 6.90 3.26
N GLY A 134 4.11 8.16 3.50
CA GLY A 134 5.04 9.28 3.38
C GLY A 134 4.34 10.60 3.12
N VAL A 135 5.08 11.52 2.50
CA VAL A 135 4.63 12.88 2.19
C VAL A 135 5.13 13.32 0.82
N ILE A 136 4.60 14.45 0.33
CA ILE A 136 5.03 15.08 -0.93
C ILE A 136 5.56 16.47 -0.61
N TYR A 137 6.75 16.81 -1.12
CA TYR A 137 7.24 18.19 -1.12
C TYR A 137 6.90 18.89 -2.43
N TRP A 138 6.48 20.14 -2.34
CA TRP A 138 6.34 21.05 -3.47
C TRP A 138 6.93 22.40 -3.13
N GLN A 139 7.54 23.01 -4.13
CA GLN A 139 8.04 24.37 -4.09
C GLN A 139 7.62 25.06 -5.38
N ASN A 140 7.17 26.31 -5.29
CA ASN A 140 6.89 27.11 -6.48
C ASN A 140 8.19 27.51 -7.21
N ASN A 141 8.07 28.00 -8.44
CA ASN A 141 9.23 28.28 -9.30
C ASN A 141 10.19 29.36 -8.75
N ASP A 142 9.70 30.32 -7.96
CA ASP A 142 10.52 31.37 -7.35
C ASP A 142 11.06 30.98 -5.96
N GLY A 143 10.59 29.86 -5.41
CA GLY A 143 10.97 29.34 -4.10
C GLY A 143 10.36 30.02 -2.88
N GLY A 144 9.45 30.98 -3.08
CA GLY A 144 8.77 31.70 -2.00
C GLY A 144 7.67 30.90 -1.30
N GLU A 145 7.17 29.83 -1.90
CA GLU A 145 6.18 28.94 -1.29
C GLU A 145 6.70 27.50 -1.26
N LYS A 146 6.68 26.88 -0.07
CA LYS A 146 7.09 25.49 0.13
C LYS A 146 6.03 24.76 0.94
N ARG A 147 5.60 23.61 0.44
CA ARG A 147 4.48 22.85 1.03
C ARG A 147 4.82 21.39 1.17
N ILE A 148 4.34 20.80 2.25
CA ILE A 148 4.22 19.36 2.44
C ILE A 148 2.77 18.96 2.27
N PHE A 149 2.50 18.02 1.37
CA PHE A 149 1.20 17.37 1.25
C PHE A 149 1.24 15.96 1.82
N TYR A 150 0.23 15.61 2.63
CA TYR A 150 0.08 14.25 3.13
C TYR A 150 -1.37 13.95 3.51
N SER A 151 -1.73 12.67 3.56
CA SER A 151 -3.10 12.24 3.82
C SER A 151 -3.30 11.71 5.24
N VAL A 152 -4.44 12.08 5.82
CA VAL A 152 -4.97 11.61 7.11
C VAL A 152 -6.37 11.07 6.87
N GLY A 153 -6.47 9.75 6.69
CA GLY A 153 -7.73 9.14 6.24
C GLY A 153 -8.15 9.72 4.88
N ALA A 154 -9.37 10.26 4.79
CA ALA A 154 -9.89 10.86 3.56
C ALA A 154 -9.36 12.28 3.30
N LYS A 155 -8.57 12.89 4.19
CA LYS A 155 -8.16 14.30 4.06
C LYS A 155 -6.71 14.43 3.63
N THR A 156 -6.44 15.12 2.52
CA THR A 156 -5.08 15.47 2.09
C THR A 156 -4.77 16.90 2.51
N TRP A 157 -3.91 17.07 3.50
CA TRP A 157 -3.51 18.35 4.06
C TRP A 157 -2.42 19.01 3.23
N ALA A 158 -2.42 20.35 3.19
CA ALA A 158 -1.30 21.17 2.78
C ALA A 158 -0.72 21.90 3.98
N ILE A 159 0.53 21.61 4.30
CA ILE A 159 1.25 22.16 5.44
C ILE A 159 2.42 23.00 4.92
N ASP A 160 2.62 24.19 5.47
CA ASP A 160 3.79 25.00 5.17
C ASP A 160 5.07 24.27 5.64
N ALA A 161 6.02 24.10 4.73
CA ALA A 161 7.17 23.21 4.96
C ALA A 161 8.15 23.76 6.01
N GLU A 162 8.15 25.07 6.26
CA GLU A 162 9.08 25.75 7.16
C GLU A 162 8.51 25.86 8.58
N SER A 163 7.24 26.27 8.70
CA SER A 163 6.57 26.51 9.99
C SER A 163 5.79 25.30 10.53
N GLY A 164 5.42 24.34 9.68
CA GLY A 164 4.54 23.24 10.08
C GLY A 164 3.07 23.63 10.27
N THR A 165 2.66 24.81 9.79
CA THR A 165 1.27 25.30 9.95
C THR A 165 0.40 24.96 8.73
N PRO A 166 -0.90 24.68 8.89
CA PRO A 166 -1.77 24.41 7.75
C PRO A 166 -1.94 25.63 6.84
N VAL A 167 -1.81 25.42 5.53
CA VAL A 167 -2.03 26.45 4.50
C VAL A 167 -3.53 26.66 4.31
N ARG A 168 -4.15 27.53 5.12
CA ARG A 168 -5.61 27.68 5.20
C ARG A 168 -6.30 28.06 3.88
N SER A 169 -5.57 28.67 2.95
CA SER A 169 -6.09 29.02 1.62
C SER A 169 -6.21 27.82 0.66
N PHE A 170 -5.68 26.66 1.02
CA PHE A 170 -5.72 25.45 0.20
C PHE A 170 -6.97 24.62 0.47
N GLY A 171 -7.71 24.26 -0.59
CA GLY A 171 -8.86 23.38 -0.52
C GLY A 171 -9.92 23.89 0.45
N ASN A 172 -10.38 23.03 1.34
CA ASN A 172 -11.29 23.34 2.42
C ASN A 172 -10.52 23.63 3.72
N ASN A 173 -10.12 24.89 3.92
CA ASN A 173 -9.43 25.37 5.12
C ASN A 173 -8.14 24.59 5.48
N GLY A 174 -7.36 24.22 4.47
CA GLY A 174 -6.07 23.53 4.61
C GLY A 174 -6.02 22.09 4.10
N TYR A 175 -7.14 21.51 3.66
CA TYR A 175 -7.15 20.13 3.15
C TYR A 175 -8.12 19.90 1.98
N LEU A 176 -7.85 18.84 1.20
CA LEU A 176 -8.79 18.24 0.26
C LEU A 176 -9.57 17.12 0.95
N ASP A 177 -10.86 16.98 0.65
CA ASP A 177 -11.67 15.84 1.09
C ASP A 177 -11.84 14.85 -0.07
N LEU A 178 -11.15 13.72 0.01
CA LEU A 178 -11.12 12.69 -1.03
C LEU A 178 -12.48 11.97 -1.21
N THR A 179 -13.47 12.20 -0.34
CA THR A 179 -14.85 11.71 -0.54
C THR A 179 -15.65 12.55 -1.54
N LYS A 180 -15.12 13.71 -1.96
CA LYS A 180 -15.77 14.61 -2.92
C LYS A 180 -15.33 14.31 -4.35
N ASP A 181 -16.07 14.86 -5.33
CA ASP A 181 -15.79 14.75 -6.76
C ASP A 181 -15.76 13.30 -7.31
N LEU A 182 -16.48 12.37 -6.67
CA LEU A 182 -16.59 10.96 -7.09
C LEU A 182 -17.74 10.70 -8.07
N GLY A 183 -18.42 11.74 -8.54
CA GLY A 183 -19.62 11.65 -9.40
C GLY A 183 -20.89 11.16 -8.69
N ARG A 184 -20.78 10.64 -7.46
CA ARG A 184 -21.90 10.21 -6.61
C ARG A 184 -21.51 10.24 -5.13
N ASP A 185 -22.50 10.40 -4.24
CA ASP A 185 -22.30 10.23 -2.80
C ASP A 185 -22.36 8.73 -2.46
N THR A 186 -21.21 8.14 -2.15
CA THR A 186 -21.10 6.70 -1.85
C THR A 186 -21.23 6.40 -0.37
N LYS A 187 -20.97 7.39 0.50
CA LYS A 187 -20.75 7.23 1.96
C LYS A 187 -19.77 6.11 2.35
N SER A 188 -19.03 5.56 1.39
CA SER A 188 -18.17 4.39 1.55
C SER A 188 -16.78 4.78 2.07
N PHE A 189 -15.98 3.78 2.40
CA PHE A 189 -14.61 3.97 2.86
C PHE A 189 -13.75 4.59 1.75
N VAL A 190 -13.04 5.69 2.08
CA VAL A 190 -12.03 6.34 1.23
C VAL A 190 -10.88 6.80 2.14
N ALA A 191 -9.64 6.51 1.77
CA ALA A 191 -8.46 6.98 2.48
C ALA A 191 -7.23 7.15 1.57
N GLY A 192 -6.50 8.25 1.70
CA GLY A 192 -5.19 8.40 1.08
C GLY A 192 -4.13 7.66 1.90
N THR A 193 -3.55 6.59 1.37
CA THR A 193 -2.56 5.76 2.10
C THR A 193 -1.13 5.91 1.59
N THR A 194 -0.96 6.19 0.30
CA THR A 194 0.35 6.43 -0.32
C THR A 194 0.39 7.85 -0.87
N PRO A 195 1.52 8.56 -0.75
CA PRO A 195 1.70 9.85 -1.42
C PRO A 195 1.40 9.73 -2.92
N GLY A 196 0.68 10.72 -3.43
CA GLY A 196 0.59 10.97 -4.86
C GLY A 196 1.91 11.52 -5.42
N VAL A 197 1.83 12.23 -6.55
CA VAL A 197 3.00 12.89 -7.14
C VAL A 197 2.63 14.29 -7.61
N VAL A 198 3.62 15.18 -7.65
CA VAL A 198 3.44 16.54 -8.16
C VAL A 198 4.18 16.71 -9.48
N TYR A 199 3.46 17.15 -10.50
CA TYR A 199 3.99 17.60 -11.78
C TYR A 199 3.77 19.10 -11.93
N LYS A 200 4.84 19.90 -11.83
CA LYS A 200 4.76 21.37 -11.76
C LYS A 200 3.83 21.80 -10.60
N ASP A 201 2.71 22.44 -10.91
CA ASP A 201 1.70 22.89 -9.94
C ASP A 201 0.46 21.99 -9.90
N VAL A 202 0.60 20.73 -10.33
CA VAL A 202 -0.47 19.74 -10.38
C VAL A 202 -0.16 18.62 -9.39
N LEU A 203 -0.93 18.58 -8.30
CA LEU A 203 -0.93 17.51 -7.30
C LEU A 203 -1.86 16.38 -7.75
N ILE A 204 -1.30 15.24 -8.12
CA ILE A 204 -2.03 14.06 -8.58
C ILE A 204 -2.14 13.09 -7.41
N VAL A 205 -3.36 12.66 -7.07
CA VAL A 205 -3.63 11.78 -5.93
C VAL A 205 -4.46 10.56 -6.34
N GLY A 206 -4.19 9.45 -5.66
CA GLY A 206 -5.05 8.28 -5.64
C GLY A 206 -5.61 8.05 -4.24
N ASP A 207 -6.34 6.95 -4.07
CA ASP A 207 -6.98 6.58 -2.82
C ASP A 207 -7.00 5.06 -2.61
N ARG A 208 -7.31 4.68 -1.37
CA ARG A 208 -7.76 3.35 -0.98
C ARG A 208 -9.25 3.41 -0.72
N VAL A 209 -10.00 2.48 -1.30
CA VAL A 209 -11.44 2.34 -1.09
C VAL A 209 -11.76 1.00 -0.41
N SER A 210 -13.04 0.69 -0.20
CA SER A 210 -13.46 -0.61 0.35
C SER A 210 -13.20 -1.75 -0.63
N GLU A 211 -12.93 -2.95 -0.12
CA GLU A 211 -12.82 -4.19 -0.90
C GLU A 211 -14.20 -4.84 -1.14
N SER A 212 -15.25 -4.33 -0.49
CA SER A 212 -16.63 -4.79 -0.64
C SER A 212 -17.33 -4.15 -1.84
N ALA A 213 -18.43 -4.74 -2.29
CA ALA A 213 -19.16 -4.26 -3.47
C ALA A 213 -19.79 -2.85 -3.33
N ASP A 214 -19.82 -2.28 -2.13
CA ASP A 214 -20.16 -0.87 -1.86
C ASP A 214 -18.95 0.08 -1.96
N ALA A 215 -17.82 -0.36 -2.53
CA ALA A 215 -16.64 0.45 -2.75
C ALA A 215 -16.97 1.80 -3.43
N ALA A 216 -16.26 2.84 -3.03
CA ALA A 216 -16.27 4.10 -3.76
C ALA A 216 -15.49 3.97 -5.10
N PRO A 217 -15.81 4.77 -6.13
CA PRO A 217 -14.99 4.84 -7.34
C PRO A 217 -13.55 5.28 -7.02
N GLY A 218 -12.56 4.52 -7.48
CA GLY A 218 -11.14 4.80 -7.28
C GLY A 218 -10.53 5.78 -8.28
N HIS A 219 -11.25 6.84 -8.63
CA HIS A 219 -10.84 7.76 -9.67
C HIS A 219 -9.52 8.48 -9.32
N VAL A 220 -8.63 8.61 -10.31
CA VAL A 220 -7.41 9.41 -10.15
C VAL A 220 -7.77 10.86 -10.37
N ARG A 221 -7.37 11.72 -9.43
CA ARG A 221 -7.75 13.13 -9.42
C ARG A 221 -6.52 14.00 -9.29
N ALA A 222 -6.55 15.16 -9.94
CA ALA A 222 -5.48 16.12 -9.82
C ALA A 222 -5.99 17.49 -9.44
N TYR A 223 -5.22 18.16 -8.58
CA TYR A 223 -5.57 19.42 -7.95
C TYR A 223 -4.44 20.43 -8.14
N ASP A 224 -4.80 21.70 -8.16
CA ASP A 224 -3.84 22.79 -8.15
C ASP A 224 -3.10 22.84 -6.81
N THR A 225 -1.77 22.81 -6.82
CA THR A 225 -0.95 22.76 -5.59
C THR A 225 -1.15 23.99 -4.69
N ARG A 226 -1.52 25.14 -5.27
CA ARG A 226 -1.70 26.39 -4.53
C ARG A 226 -3.08 26.49 -3.89
N THR A 227 -4.10 26.19 -4.68
CA THR A 227 -5.50 26.47 -4.31
C THR A 227 -6.29 25.24 -3.90
N GLY A 228 -5.84 24.03 -4.26
CA GLY A 228 -6.59 22.80 -4.05
C GLY A 228 -7.79 22.64 -4.99
N LYS A 229 -7.94 23.50 -6.01
CA LYS A 229 -8.99 23.37 -7.02
C LYS A 229 -8.74 22.16 -7.91
N LEU A 230 -9.78 21.40 -8.18
CA LEU A 230 -9.72 20.27 -9.11
C LEU A 230 -9.31 20.75 -10.52
N ARG A 231 -8.36 20.04 -11.13
CA ARG A 231 -7.80 20.32 -12.46
C ARG A 231 -8.27 19.31 -13.50
N TRP A 232 -8.24 18.03 -13.16
CA TRP A 232 -8.74 16.95 -14.00
C TRP A 232 -9.08 15.71 -13.16
N ILE A 233 -9.94 14.86 -13.72
CA ILE A 233 -10.30 13.54 -13.19
C ILE A 233 -10.10 12.53 -14.31
N PHE A 234 -9.51 11.37 -13.97
CA PHE A 234 -9.55 10.19 -14.81
C PHE A 234 -10.50 9.16 -14.18
N HIS A 235 -11.59 8.83 -14.88
CA HIS A 235 -12.56 7.85 -14.42
C HIS A 235 -12.00 6.43 -14.64
N THR A 236 -11.62 5.78 -13.56
CA THR A 236 -11.11 4.39 -13.57
C THR A 236 -12.19 3.35 -13.85
N ILE A 237 -13.46 3.72 -13.64
CA ILE A 237 -14.62 3.01 -14.19
C ILE A 237 -15.18 3.93 -15.29
N PRO A 238 -14.96 3.60 -16.58
CA PRO A 238 -15.29 4.49 -17.68
C PRO A 238 -16.77 4.86 -17.74
N GLN A 239 -17.05 6.08 -18.16
CA GLN A 239 -18.38 6.59 -18.44
C GLN A 239 -18.75 6.41 -19.93
N PRO A 240 -20.04 6.57 -20.32
CA PRO A 240 -20.43 6.48 -21.73
C PRO A 240 -19.62 7.42 -22.62
N GLY A 241 -19.01 6.87 -23.67
CA GLY A 241 -18.13 7.60 -24.60
C GLY A 241 -16.65 7.62 -24.22
N GLU A 242 -16.29 7.14 -23.02
CA GLU A 242 -14.90 6.98 -22.63
C GLU A 242 -14.36 5.60 -23.06
N PRO A 243 -13.09 5.48 -23.47
CA PRO A 243 -12.48 4.19 -23.81
C PRO A 243 -12.54 3.21 -22.63
N GLY A 244 -12.83 1.94 -22.89
CA GLY A 244 -12.94 0.88 -21.89
C GLY A 244 -14.36 0.66 -21.37
N TYR A 245 -15.29 1.58 -21.64
CA TYR A 245 -16.70 1.45 -21.28
C TYR A 245 -17.34 0.19 -21.87
N GLU A 246 -16.96 -0.17 -23.10
CA GLU A 246 -17.41 -1.36 -23.82
C GLU A 246 -17.00 -2.69 -23.15
N THR A 247 -16.07 -2.65 -22.20
CA THR A 247 -15.63 -3.85 -21.47
C THR A 247 -16.52 -4.22 -20.30
N TRP A 248 -17.54 -3.41 -20.01
CA TRP A 248 -18.53 -3.63 -18.98
C TRP A 248 -19.84 -4.10 -19.61
N GLN A 249 -20.34 -5.26 -19.18
CA GLN A 249 -21.64 -5.72 -19.65
C GLN A 249 -22.79 -4.91 -19.05
N ASP A 250 -22.65 -4.47 -17.78
CA ASP A 250 -23.59 -3.52 -17.18
C ASP A 250 -23.24 -2.10 -17.63
N THR A 251 -24.05 -1.56 -18.55
CA THR A 251 -23.90 -0.19 -19.06
C THR A 251 -24.06 0.89 -17.97
N ALA A 252 -24.58 0.54 -16.80
CA ALA A 252 -24.68 1.43 -15.64
C ALA A 252 -23.58 1.19 -14.59
N ALA A 253 -22.53 0.41 -14.90
CA ALA A 253 -21.43 0.08 -14.00
C ALA A 253 -20.84 1.30 -13.27
N TYR A 254 -20.54 2.39 -13.99
CA TYR A 254 -19.97 3.63 -13.45
C TYR A 254 -20.85 4.32 -12.38
N LYS A 255 -22.16 4.03 -12.36
CA LYS A 255 -23.08 4.55 -11.35
C LYS A 255 -23.20 3.65 -10.11
N LYS A 256 -22.70 2.42 -10.19
CA LYS A 256 -22.93 1.35 -9.20
C LYS A 256 -21.66 0.88 -8.52
N PHE A 257 -20.62 0.57 -9.29
CA PHE A 257 -19.42 -0.10 -8.79
C PHE A 257 -18.32 0.88 -8.37
N GLY A 258 -17.41 0.40 -7.54
CA GLY A 258 -16.20 1.11 -7.12
C GLY A 258 -14.99 0.19 -7.13
N GLY A 259 -13.88 0.65 -6.56
CA GLY A 259 -12.57 0.02 -6.75
C GLY A 259 -11.84 0.63 -7.93
N ALA A 260 -10.98 -0.15 -8.58
CA ALA A 260 -10.01 0.30 -9.58
C ALA A 260 -9.20 1.51 -9.10
N ASN A 261 -8.89 1.54 -7.79
CA ASN A 261 -8.23 2.63 -7.10
C ASN A 261 -6.71 2.50 -7.13
N SER A 262 -6.02 3.61 -6.93
CA SER A 262 -4.55 3.65 -6.84
C SER A 262 -4.12 3.88 -5.38
N TRP A 263 -4.13 2.82 -4.57
CA TRP A 263 -3.61 2.87 -3.19
C TRP A 263 -2.09 2.66 -3.12
N SER A 264 -1.48 2.17 -4.19
CA SER A 264 -0.09 1.70 -4.27
C SER A 264 0.94 2.78 -4.59
N GLY A 265 0.48 4.01 -4.87
CA GLY A 265 1.34 5.14 -5.29
C GLY A 265 1.60 5.15 -6.80
N MET A 266 2.36 6.12 -7.26
CA MET A 266 2.57 6.39 -8.69
C MET A 266 4.00 6.87 -8.96
N SER A 267 4.43 6.78 -10.22
CA SER A 267 5.73 7.28 -10.67
C SER A 267 5.56 8.24 -11.84
N LEU A 268 6.49 9.17 -12.01
CA LEU A 268 6.41 10.28 -12.96
C LEU A 268 7.68 10.37 -13.81
N ASP A 269 7.52 10.29 -15.12
CA ASP A 269 8.50 10.80 -16.08
C ASP A 269 8.27 12.31 -16.21
N GLU A 270 8.94 13.08 -15.35
CA GLU A 270 8.75 14.52 -15.27
C GLU A 270 9.17 15.23 -16.56
N LYS A 271 10.19 14.71 -17.26
CA LYS A 271 10.65 15.27 -18.53
C LYS A 271 9.55 15.19 -19.60
N ARG A 272 8.83 14.08 -19.67
CA ARG A 272 7.75 13.87 -20.65
C ARG A 272 6.37 14.29 -20.16
N GLY A 273 6.22 14.56 -18.87
CA GLY A 273 4.91 14.82 -18.25
C GLY A 273 4.00 13.61 -18.32
N ILE A 274 4.54 12.40 -18.08
CA ILE A 274 3.76 11.15 -18.06
C ILE A 274 3.75 10.59 -16.64
N VAL A 275 2.56 10.39 -16.07
CA VAL A 275 2.38 9.72 -14.79
C VAL A 275 1.92 8.28 -15.01
N TYR A 276 2.52 7.35 -14.26
CA TYR A 276 2.26 5.91 -14.34
C TYR A 276 1.57 5.45 -13.07
N ILE A 277 0.35 4.94 -13.22
CA ILE A 277 -0.57 4.72 -12.11
C ILE A 277 -1.05 3.26 -12.13
N PRO A 278 -0.61 2.43 -11.17
CA PRO A 278 -1.17 1.11 -10.93
C PRO A 278 -2.57 1.22 -10.30
N THR A 279 -3.51 0.37 -10.73
CA THR A 279 -4.85 0.26 -10.16
C THR A 279 -5.11 -1.11 -9.53
N GLY A 280 -5.99 -1.12 -8.52
CA GLY A 280 -6.50 -2.33 -7.88
C GLY A 280 -7.71 -2.94 -8.58
N SER A 281 -8.29 -3.94 -7.94
CA SER A 281 -9.47 -4.67 -8.39
C SER A 281 -10.78 -3.89 -8.18
N ILE A 282 -11.89 -4.42 -8.71
CA ILE A 282 -13.24 -3.89 -8.46
C ILE A 282 -13.77 -4.49 -7.17
N GLY A 283 -14.40 -3.65 -6.33
CA GLY A 283 -14.96 -4.09 -5.05
C GLY A 283 -15.93 -5.26 -5.18
N GLY A 284 -15.93 -6.12 -4.17
CA GLY A 284 -16.52 -7.46 -4.23
C GLY A 284 -15.56 -8.44 -4.88
N ASP A 285 -14.35 -8.51 -4.32
CA ASP A 285 -13.17 -9.12 -4.93
C ASP A 285 -13.36 -10.59 -5.32
N PHE A 286 -14.18 -11.35 -4.59
CA PHE A 286 -14.20 -12.82 -4.67
C PHE A 286 -15.47 -13.40 -5.31
N TYR A 287 -16.36 -12.54 -5.81
CA TYR A 287 -17.51 -12.94 -6.62
C TYR A 287 -17.85 -11.81 -7.60
N GLY A 288 -17.71 -12.08 -8.89
CA GLY A 288 -17.85 -11.15 -10.00
C GLY A 288 -19.16 -11.27 -10.78
N GLY A 289 -20.09 -12.15 -10.38
CA GLY A 289 -21.34 -12.40 -11.13
C GLY A 289 -22.22 -11.17 -11.39
N PHE A 290 -22.07 -10.10 -10.60
CA PHE A 290 -22.75 -8.82 -10.80
C PHE A 290 -21.97 -7.80 -11.64
N ARG A 291 -20.68 -8.05 -11.91
CA ARG A 291 -19.72 -7.14 -12.58
C ARG A 291 -19.05 -7.83 -13.77
N LYS A 292 -19.84 -8.42 -14.65
CA LYS A 292 -19.34 -9.18 -15.80
C LYS A 292 -18.57 -8.32 -16.81
N GLY A 293 -17.64 -8.96 -17.51
CA GLY A 293 -16.74 -8.34 -18.49
C GLY A 293 -15.31 -8.16 -17.97
N LYS A 294 -14.41 -7.56 -18.77
CA LYS A 294 -12.99 -7.38 -18.37
C LYS A 294 -12.82 -6.41 -17.21
N ASN A 295 -13.78 -5.51 -17.01
CA ASN A 295 -13.78 -4.49 -15.97
C ASN A 295 -12.66 -3.45 -16.08
N LEU A 296 -12.35 -2.95 -17.29
CA LEU A 296 -11.36 -1.87 -17.40
C LEU A 296 -11.81 -0.63 -16.63
N TYR A 297 -10.95 0.04 -15.85
CA TYR A 297 -9.50 -0.10 -15.75
C TYR A 297 -9.02 -0.73 -14.43
N SER A 298 -9.66 -1.81 -13.96
CA SER A 298 -9.15 -2.56 -12.82
C SER A 298 -7.82 -3.25 -13.15
N ASN A 299 -6.99 -3.49 -12.13
CA ASN A 299 -5.72 -4.24 -12.22
C ASN A 299 -4.85 -3.80 -13.39
N SER A 300 -4.75 -2.49 -13.61
CA SER A 300 -4.14 -1.91 -14.81
C SER A 300 -2.97 -1.01 -14.45
N LEU A 301 -1.95 -1.02 -15.30
CA LEU A 301 -0.96 0.05 -15.34
C LEU A 301 -1.44 1.10 -16.34
N LEU A 302 -1.79 2.28 -15.84
CA LEU A 302 -2.19 3.43 -16.64
C LEU A 302 -0.98 4.33 -16.91
N ALA A 303 -0.89 4.89 -18.12
CA ALA A 303 -0.01 6.01 -18.41
C ALA A 303 -0.85 7.21 -18.84
N LEU A 304 -0.87 8.25 -18.02
CA LEU A 304 -1.64 9.47 -18.25
C LEU A 304 -0.71 10.64 -18.51
N ASP A 305 -1.21 11.60 -19.29
CA ASP A 305 -0.63 12.93 -19.33
C ASP A 305 -0.78 13.61 -17.96
N ALA A 306 0.32 13.90 -17.29
CA ALA A 306 0.31 14.40 -15.91
C ALA A 306 -0.35 15.79 -15.79
N GLY A 307 -0.32 16.59 -16.85
CA GLY A 307 -0.93 17.93 -16.86
C GLY A 307 -2.44 17.92 -17.11
N THR A 308 -2.94 16.94 -17.85
CA THR A 308 -4.32 16.94 -18.38
C THR A 308 -5.17 15.72 -18.01
N GLY A 309 -4.57 14.66 -17.46
CA GLY A 309 -5.26 13.40 -17.14
C GLY A 309 -5.60 12.53 -18.36
N LYS A 310 -5.26 12.96 -19.58
CA LYS A 310 -5.56 12.20 -20.81
C LYS A 310 -4.80 10.88 -20.84
N LEU A 311 -5.52 9.79 -21.11
CA LEU A 311 -4.94 8.47 -21.31
C LEU A 311 -4.00 8.46 -22.52
N LYS A 312 -2.76 8.01 -22.30
CA LYS A 312 -1.79 7.76 -23.39
C LYS A 312 -1.80 6.29 -23.78
N TRP A 313 -1.72 5.40 -22.80
CA TRP A 313 -1.85 3.95 -22.97
C TRP A 313 -2.19 3.29 -21.63
N HIS A 314 -2.65 2.05 -21.66
CA HIS A 314 -2.81 1.21 -20.47
C HIS A 314 -2.46 -0.24 -20.79
N PHE A 315 -2.22 -1.04 -19.74
CA PHE A 315 -2.20 -2.50 -19.83
C PHE A 315 -2.87 -3.10 -18.60
N GLN A 316 -3.86 -3.97 -18.79
CA GLN A 316 -4.53 -4.69 -17.71
C GLN A 316 -3.81 -6.01 -17.44
N VAL A 317 -3.29 -6.19 -16.21
CA VAL A 317 -2.52 -7.39 -15.82
C VAL A 317 -3.40 -8.53 -15.31
N ILE A 318 -4.66 -8.28 -14.96
CA ILE A 318 -5.64 -9.30 -14.57
C ILE A 318 -6.98 -8.94 -15.18
N HIS A 319 -7.55 -9.86 -15.97
CA HIS A 319 -8.88 -9.71 -16.52
C HIS A 319 -9.92 -10.24 -15.53
N HIS A 320 -10.97 -9.45 -15.26
CA HIS A 320 -12.08 -9.86 -14.40
C HIS A 320 -11.59 -10.47 -13.07
N ASP A 321 -10.91 -9.67 -12.25
CA ASP A 321 -10.24 -10.16 -11.04
C ASP A 321 -11.24 -10.81 -10.06
N LEU A 322 -10.88 -11.99 -9.55
CA LEU A 322 -11.62 -12.78 -8.56
C LEU A 322 -10.76 -13.15 -7.32
N TRP A 323 -9.59 -12.53 -7.18
CA TRP A 323 -8.49 -13.00 -6.33
C TRP A 323 -7.75 -11.89 -5.56
N ASP A 324 -8.17 -10.63 -5.65
CA ASP A 324 -7.47 -9.46 -5.07
C ASP A 324 -5.99 -9.42 -5.52
N ARG A 325 -5.79 -9.37 -6.85
CA ARG A 325 -4.47 -9.32 -7.49
C ARG A 325 -4.13 -7.90 -7.95
N ASP A 326 -4.36 -6.95 -7.04
CA ASP A 326 -3.95 -5.57 -7.16
C ASP A 326 -2.48 -5.41 -7.56
N LEU A 327 -2.18 -4.31 -8.26
CA LEU A 327 -0.81 -3.84 -8.45
C LEU A 327 -0.36 -3.10 -7.18
N PRO A 328 0.57 -3.66 -6.39
CA PRO A 328 0.69 -3.30 -4.97
C PRO A 328 1.63 -2.12 -4.70
N ALA A 329 2.42 -1.68 -5.68
CA ALA A 329 3.40 -0.60 -5.51
C ALA A 329 3.56 0.26 -6.76
N ASN A 330 4.05 1.49 -6.58
CA ASN A 330 4.46 2.37 -7.67
C ASN A 330 5.48 1.68 -8.60
N PRO A 331 5.38 1.85 -9.92
CA PRO A 331 6.28 1.21 -10.86
C PRO A 331 7.67 1.86 -10.85
N ASN A 332 8.71 1.14 -11.27
CA ASN A 332 10.04 1.69 -11.44
C ASN A 332 10.27 2.15 -12.88
N LEU A 333 10.73 3.38 -13.06
CA LEU A 333 11.06 3.91 -14.37
C LEU A 333 12.57 3.84 -14.63
N VAL A 334 12.99 3.11 -15.66
CA VAL A 334 14.40 2.82 -15.93
C VAL A 334 14.68 2.76 -17.42
N THR A 335 15.84 3.22 -17.86
CA THR A 335 16.29 3.04 -19.24
C THR A 335 17.16 1.80 -19.35
N ILE A 336 16.78 0.83 -20.19
CA ILE A 336 17.56 -0.39 -20.47
C ILE A 336 18.18 -0.34 -21.87
N VAL A 337 19.11 -1.25 -22.16
CA VAL A 337 19.66 -1.46 -23.51
C VAL A 337 19.34 -2.87 -23.97
N LYS A 338 18.44 -3.01 -24.95
CA LYS A 338 18.03 -4.30 -25.50
C LYS A 338 18.26 -4.31 -27.01
N ASP A 339 18.93 -5.34 -27.51
CA ASP A 339 19.28 -5.47 -28.94
C ASP A 339 20.00 -4.23 -29.50
N GLY A 340 20.92 -3.66 -28.71
CA GLY A 340 21.66 -2.43 -29.05
C GLY A 340 20.85 -1.13 -28.98
N LYS A 341 19.54 -1.19 -28.67
CA LYS A 341 18.65 -0.02 -28.59
C LYS A 341 18.41 0.39 -27.15
N LYS A 342 18.51 1.69 -26.87
CA LYS A 342 18.06 2.25 -25.59
C LYS A 342 16.54 2.29 -25.57
N ILE A 343 15.95 1.70 -24.54
CA ILE A 343 14.50 1.69 -24.33
C ILE A 343 14.22 2.28 -22.96
N ASP A 344 13.40 3.32 -22.93
CA ASP A 344 12.87 3.90 -21.71
C ASP A 344 11.72 3.02 -21.23
N ALA A 345 11.97 2.23 -20.19
CA ALA A 345 11.05 1.22 -19.70
C ALA A 345 10.35 1.63 -18.39
N VAL A 346 9.20 1.03 -18.17
CA VAL A 346 8.49 0.99 -16.89
C VAL A 346 8.37 -0.46 -16.45
N ALA A 347 8.77 -0.76 -15.22
CA ALA A 347 8.69 -2.09 -14.62
C ALA A 347 7.70 -2.08 -13.45
N GLN A 348 6.72 -2.98 -13.50
CA GLN A 348 5.66 -3.10 -12.51
C GLN A 348 5.70 -4.49 -11.87
N ILE A 349 5.94 -4.55 -10.56
CA ILE A 349 5.82 -5.80 -9.79
C ILE A 349 4.34 -6.11 -9.50
N THR A 350 4.00 -7.37 -9.30
CA THR A 350 2.62 -7.81 -8.99
C THR A 350 2.52 -8.63 -7.71
N LYS A 351 1.32 -8.65 -7.09
CA LYS A 351 1.01 -9.54 -5.96
C LYS A 351 1.21 -11.02 -6.31
N HIS A 352 1.05 -11.43 -7.56
CA HIS A 352 1.21 -12.81 -8.01
C HIS A 352 2.65 -13.16 -8.44
N GLY A 353 3.62 -12.26 -8.22
CA GLY A 353 5.05 -12.60 -8.28
C GLY A 353 5.73 -12.41 -9.63
N TYR A 354 5.14 -11.64 -10.54
CA TYR A 354 5.73 -11.29 -11.84
C TYR A 354 6.18 -9.84 -11.89
N ILE A 355 7.02 -9.55 -12.87
CA ILE A 355 7.38 -8.20 -13.29
C ILE A 355 6.84 -8.02 -14.71
N PHE A 356 5.99 -7.03 -14.92
CA PHE A 356 5.57 -6.61 -16.26
C PHE A 356 6.43 -5.43 -16.69
N MET A 357 6.89 -5.45 -17.94
CA MET A 357 7.76 -4.40 -18.47
C MET A 357 7.26 -3.88 -19.81
N PHE A 358 7.18 -2.56 -19.92
CA PHE A 358 6.73 -1.87 -21.14
C PHE A 358 7.69 -0.74 -21.51
N ASP A 359 7.79 -0.42 -22.80
CA ASP A 359 8.26 0.90 -23.22
C ASP A 359 7.29 1.94 -22.66
N ARG A 360 7.80 2.78 -21.77
CA ARG A 360 6.95 3.69 -20.99
C ARG A 360 6.29 4.77 -21.86
N THR A 361 6.77 5.00 -23.08
CA THR A 361 6.22 6.02 -23.99
C THR A 361 4.96 5.56 -24.74
N ASN A 362 4.80 4.25 -24.95
CA ASN A 362 3.79 3.71 -25.85
C ASN A 362 3.11 2.41 -25.37
N GLY A 363 3.55 1.85 -24.24
CA GLY A 363 2.94 0.65 -23.65
C GLY A 363 3.30 -0.66 -24.35
N LYS A 364 4.22 -0.67 -25.33
CA LYS A 364 4.66 -1.91 -25.98
C LYS A 364 5.41 -2.79 -24.98
N PRO A 365 5.06 -4.08 -24.84
CA PRO A 365 5.77 -4.98 -23.95
C PRO A 365 7.25 -5.11 -24.33
N ILE A 366 8.15 -5.06 -23.33
CA ILE A 366 9.59 -5.31 -23.51
C ILE A 366 9.86 -6.80 -23.72
N PHE A 367 9.07 -7.64 -23.05
CA PHE A 367 9.08 -9.08 -23.15
C PHE A 367 7.69 -9.55 -23.59
N GLN A 368 7.62 -10.72 -24.22
CA GLN A 368 6.35 -11.28 -24.67
C GLN A 368 5.42 -11.50 -23.47
N ILE A 369 4.14 -11.22 -23.68
CA ILE A 369 3.07 -11.53 -22.73
C ILE A 369 2.11 -12.45 -23.45
N GLU A 370 1.84 -13.61 -22.84
CA GLU A 370 0.99 -14.66 -23.39
C GLU A 370 -0.35 -14.66 -22.68
N GLU A 371 -1.44 -14.71 -23.44
CA GLU A 371 -2.77 -15.04 -22.90
C GLU A 371 -2.82 -16.54 -22.62
N LYS A 372 -2.78 -16.93 -21.35
CA LYS A 372 -2.85 -18.34 -20.94
C LYS A 372 -4.25 -18.69 -20.47
N SER A 373 -4.79 -19.78 -20.99
CA SER A 373 -6.08 -20.31 -20.54
C SER A 373 -6.05 -20.64 -19.05
N VAL A 374 -7.11 -20.27 -18.34
CA VAL A 374 -7.29 -20.55 -16.91
C VAL A 374 -8.57 -21.37 -16.69
N PRO A 375 -8.73 -22.06 -15.54
CA PRO A 375 -9.97 -22.75 -15.24
C PRO A 375 -11.18 -21.80 -15.21
N THR A 376 -12.32 -22.19 -15.78
CA THR A 376 -13.51 -21.34 -15.89
C THR A 376 -14.74 -21.86 -15.14
N LYS A 377 -14.67 -23.08 -14.58
CA LYS A 377 -15.76 -23.65 -13.78
C LYS A 377 -15.87 -22.89 -12.45
N ALA A 378 -16.92 -22.07 -12.31
CA ALA A 378 -17.09 -21.16 -11.20
C ALA A 378 -18.43 -21.32 -10.48
N LEU A 379 -18.65 -20.48 -9.46
CA LEU A 379 -19.92 -20.38 -8.75
C LEU A 379 -21.06 -19.93 -9.68
N PRO A 380 -22.32 -20.29 -9.39
CA PRO A 380 -23.47 -19.83 -10.15
C PRO A 380 -23.51 -18.31 -10.34
N GLY A 381 -23.80 -17.86 -11.56
CA GLY A 381 -23.86 -16.45 -11.95
C GLY A 381 -22.52 -15.83 -12.34
N GLU A 382 -21.40 -16.48 -12.01
CA GLU A 382 -20.06 -16.01 -12.36
C GLU A 382 -19.75 -16.18 -13.86
N GLU A 383 -19.04 -15.21 -14.44
CA GLU A 383 -18.59 -15.25 -15.83
C GLU A 383 -17.09 -14.98 -15.91
N VAL A 384 -16.31 -16.02 -15.65
CA VAL A 384 -14.85 -15.94 -15.58
C VAL A 384 -14.25 -15.59 -16.93
N TRP A 385 -13.28 -14.67 -16.95
CA TRP A 385 -12.51 -14.39 -18.15
C TRP A 385 -11.60 -15.60 -18.49
N PRO A 386 -11.65 -16.15 -19.72
CA PRO A 386 -11.08 -17.46 -20.03
C PRO A 386 -9.55 -17.52 -20.07
N THR A 387 -8.87 -16.37 -20.13
CA THR A 387 -7.41 -16.27 -20.19
C THR A 387 -6.87 -15.27 -19.18
N GLN A 388 -5.57 -15.33 -18.88
CA GLN A 388 -4.88 -14.26 -18.14
C GLN A 388 -3.55 -13.94 -18.81
N PRO A 389 -3.11 -12.67 -18.79
CA PRO A 389 -1.84 -12.28 -19.37
C PRO A 389 -0.69 -12.72 -18.46
N ILE A 390 0.26 -13.47 -19.01
CA ILE A 390 1.43 -13.98 -18.29
C ILE A 390 2.71 -13.55 -19.05
N PRO A 391 3.59 -12.74 -18.43
CA PRO A 391 4.83 -12.34 -19.07
C PRO A 391 5.79 -13.54 -19.12
N THR A 392 6.45 -13.73 -20.25
CA THR A 392 7.47 -14.79 -20.38
C THR A 392 8.74 -14.43 -19.61
N LEU A 393 9.02 -13.13 -19.51
CA LEU A 393 10.13 -12.53 -18.77
C LEU A 393 9.72 -11.13 -18.26
N PRO A 394 10.36 -10.61 -17.20
CA PRO A 394 11.35 -11.27 -16.36
C PRO A 394 10.86 -12.52 -15.63
N GLN A 395 11.79 -13.38 -15.21
CA GLN A 395 11.50 -14.59 -14.45
C GLN A 395 10.70 -14.23 -13.18
N PRO A 396 9.69 -15.03 -12.80
CA PRO A 396 8.90 -14.76 -11.60
C PRO A 396 9.80 -14.74 -10.35
N PHE A 397 9.64 -13.73 -9.51
CA PHE A 397 10.43 -13.62 -8.28
C PHE A 397 9.81 -14.42 -7.11
N ALA A 398 8.53 -14.79 -7.23
CA ALA A 398 7.85 -15.68 -6.30
C ALA A 398 7.60 -17.06 -6.91
N ARG A 399 7.54 -18.11 -6.07
CA ARG A 399 7.03 -19.41 -6.49
C ARG A 399 5.60 -19.29 -7.06
N GLN A 400 5.36 -20.00 -8.15
CA GLN A 400 4.11 -19.92 -8.93
C GLN A 400 3.18 -21.12 -8.70
N MET A 401 3.64 -22.14 -7.99
CA MET A 401 2.89 -23.37 -7.69
C MET A 401 3.05 -23.71 -6.22
N PHE A 402 2.01 -24.31 -5.63
CA PHE A 402 2.02 -24.84 -4.27
C PHE A 402 1.55 -26.30 -4.29
N ASN A 403 2.52 -27.21 -4.35
CA ASN A 403 2.30 -28.64 -4.48
C ASN A 403 2.39 -29.36 -3.14
N PRO A 404 1.94 -30.63 -3.03
CA PRO A 404 2.05 -31.40 -1.78
C PRO A 404 3.50 -31.48 -1.24
N GLU A 405 4.49 -31.59 -2.13
CA GLU A 405 5.91 -31.64 -1.78
C GLU A 405 6.45 -30.35 -1.16
N ASP A 406 5.76 -29.22 -1.35
CA ASP A 406 6.10 -27.95 -0.73
C ASP A 406 5.60 -27.86 0.71
N VAL A 407 4.70 -28.75 1.16
CA VAL A 407 4.22 -28.75 2.54
C VAL A 407 5.38 -28.99 3.50
N THR A 408 5.42 -28.18 4.57
CA THR A 408 6.48 -28.20 5.59
C THR A 408 6.77 -29.62 6.09
N ASP A 409 8.04 -29.97 6.19
CA ASP A 409 8.56 -31.24 6.73
C ASP A 409 9.34 -31.03 8.03
N ARG A 410 9.10 -29.90 8.71
CA ARG A 410 9.85 -29.49 9.92
C ARG A 410 9.83 -30.55 11.04
N THR A 411 8.70 -31.23 11.24
CA THR A 411 8.61 -32.47 12.02
C THR A 411 7.57 -33.40 11.36
N PRO A 412 7.63 -34.73 11.58
CA PRO A 412 6.63 -35.65 11.03
C PRO A 412 5.19 -35.31 11.43
N GLU A 413 4.96 -34.88 12.67
CA GLU A 413 3.63 -34.53 13.18
C GLU A 413 3.09 -33.27 12.51
N VAL A 414 3.93 -32.24 12.38
CA VAL A 414 3.55 -30.98 11.71
C VAL A 414 3.30 -31.22 10.22
N HIS A 415 4.12 -32.06 9.58
CA HIS A 415 3.91 -32.43 8.19
C HIS A 415 2.56 -33.11 7.98
N ALA A 416 2.22 -34.11 8.79
CA ALA A 416 0.94 -34.81 8.72
C ALA A 416 -0.25 -33.86 8.93
N GLU A 417 -0.18 -32.98 9.93
CA GLU A 417 -1.21 -31.97 10.21
C GLU A 417 -1.40 -31.02 9.02
N MET A 418 -0.31 -30.47 8.50
CA MET A 418 -0.37 -29.48 7.42
C MET A 418 -0.77 -30.13 6.10
N LEU A 419 -0.31 -31.35 5.80
CA LEU A 419 -0.73 -32.09 4.60
C LEU A 419 -2.22 -32.43 4.65
N ALA A 420 -2.77 -32.74 5.83
CA ALA A 420 -4.21 -32.93 6.00
C ALA A 420 -4.98 -31.63 5.68
N LYS A 421 -4.53 -30.48 6.20
CA LYS A 421 -5.12 -29.17 5.85
C LYS A 421 -4.96 -28.84 4.36
N TYR A 422 -3.80 -29.13 3.77
CA TYR A 422 -3.53 -28.93 2.34
C TYR A 422 -4.58 -29.64 1.47
N ASN A 423 -4.91 -30.89 1.81
CA ASN A 423 -5.85 -31.73 1.08
C ASN A 423 -7.34 -31.35 1.24
N GLN A 424 -7.67 -30.46 2.18
CA GLN A 424 -9.03 -29.93 2.32
C GLN A 424 -9.38 -28.94 1.20
N VAL A 425 -8.39 -28.22 0.67
CA VAL A 425 -8.55 -27.28 -0.44
C VAL A 425 -8.30 -28.01 -1.76
N LYS A 426 -9.28 -28.01 -2.67
CA LYS A 426 -9.23 -28.87 -3.87
C LYS A 426 -8.50 -28.25 -5.05
N ASN A 427 -8.56 -26.93 -5.19
CA ASN A 427 -7.97 -26.24 -6.34
C ASN A 427 -6.57 -25.71 -6.05
N ARG A 428 -5.65 -25.91 -7.00
CA ARG A 428 -4.21 -25.61 -6.85
C ARG A 428 -3.63 -24.76 -7.99
N ILE A 429 -4.39 -24.60 -9.06
CA ILE A 429 -3.96 -23.88 -10.26
C ILE A 429 -4.18 -22.38 -10.02
N MET A 430 -3.17 -21.57 -10.31
CA MET A 430 -3.28 -20.11 -10.26
C MET A 430 -4.45 -19.64 -11.13
N PHE A 431 -5.20 -18.64 -10.64
CA PHE A 431 -6.42 -18.13 -11.30
C PHE A 431 -7.54 -19.16 -11.45
N THR A 432 -7.58 -20.20 -10.61
CA THR A 432 -8.82 -20.97 -10.47
C THR A 432 -9.87 -20.07 -9.81
N PRO A 433 -11.08 -19.92 -10.38
CA PRO A 433 -12.11 -19.07 -9.80
C PRO A 433 -12.51 -19.54 -8.40
N PRO A 434 -12.95 -18.62 -7.53
CA PRO A 434 -13.39 -18.94 -6.18
C PRO A 434 -14.51 -20.00 -6.17
N SER A 435 -14.43 -20.95 -5.23
CA SER A 435 -15.42 -22.03 -5.12
C SER A 435 -15.60 -22.51 -3.67
N LYS A 436 -16.64 -23.32 -3.44
CA LYS A 436 -16.89 -23.95 -2.13
C LYS A 436 -15.89 -25.06 -1.80
N GLU A 437 -15.25 -25.65 -2.82
CA GLU A 437 -14.19 -26.64 -2.66
C GLU A 437 -12.82 -25.99 -2.34
N GLY A 438 -12.75 -24.66 -2.45
CA GLY A 438 -11.60 -23.85 -2.11
C GLY A 438 -10.48 -23.86 -3.16
N GLY A 439 -9.69 -22.79 -3.17
CA GLY A 439 -8.45 -22.68 -3.95
C GLY A 439 -7.29 -22.11 -3.15
N TRP A 440 -6.08 -22.59 -3.42
CA TRP A 440 -4.86 -22.00 -2.88
C TRP A 440 -4.50 -20.72 -3.62
N ILE A 441 -4.43 -19.62 -2.88
CA ILE A 441 -3.87 -18.35 -3.34
C ILE A 441 -2.39 -18.34 -2.97
N PHE A 442 -1.54 -18.41 -3.98
CA PHE A 442 -0.08 -18.46 -3.80
C PHE A 442 0.67 -17.64 -4.86
N PRO A 443 1.50 -16.66 -4.47
CA PRO A 443 1.60 -16.08 -3.12
C PRO A 443 0.24 -15.59 -2.61
N GLY A 444 0.07 -15.48 -1.29
CA GLY A 444 -1.19 -15.14 -0.62
C GLY A 444 -1.81 -13.80 -1.04
N PHE A 445 -2.88 -13.39 -0.37
CA PHE A 445 -3.60 -12.14 -0.70
C PHE A 445 -2.76 -10.87 -0.49
N ASP A 446 -1.90 -10.86 0.55
CA ASP A 446 -0.86 -9.84 0.74
C ASP A 446 0.28 -9.93 -0.31
N GLY A 447 0.22 -10.91 -1.23
CA GLY A 447 1.09 -10.99 -2.40
C GLY A 447 2.53 -11.46 -2.15
N GLY A 448 3.22 -11.69 -3.26
CA GLY A 448 4.67 -11.83 -3.33
C GLY A 448 5.31 -10.46 -3.25
N GLY A 449 5.04 -9.61 -4.25
CA GLY A 449 5.37 -8.18 -4.17
C GLY A 449 4.30 -7.45 -3.38
N GLU A 450 4.69 -6.43 -2.61
CA GLU A 450 3.78 -5.68 -1.74
C GLU A 450 4.17 -4.17 -1.70
N TRP A 451 3.46 -3.34 -0.93
CA TRP A 451 3.54 -1.85 -0.94
C TRP A 451 4.92 -1.23 -0.76
N GLY A 452 5.88 -2.01 -0.26
CA GLY A 452 7.28 -1.59 -0.18
C GLY A 452 7.87 -1.27 -1.55
N GLY A 453 7.37 -1.91 -2.60
CA GLY A 453 7.88 -1.79 -3.96
C GLY A 453 9.27 -2.40 -4.13
N ALA A 454 9.86 -2.12 -5.29
CA ALA A 454 11.20 -2.56 -5.65
C ALA A 454 12.15 -1.38 -5.81
N ALA A 455 13.45 -1.64 -5.68
CA ALA A 455 14.51 -0.69 -5.96
C ALA A 455 15.23 -1.09 -7.25
N VAL A 456 15.68 -0.12 -8.05
CA VAL A 456 16.40 -0.37 -9.29
C VAL A 456 17.70 0.42 -9.28
N ASP A 457 18.81 -0.26 -9.50
CA ASP A 457 20.08 0.42 -9.77
C ASP A 457 20.12 0.84 -11.26
N PRO A 458 20.05 2.14 -11.58
CA PRO A 458 19.98 2.60 -12.95
C PRO A 458 21.32 2.46 -13.67
N GLU A 459 22.44 2.15 -13.02
CA GLU A 459 23.72 1.87 -13.68
C GLU A 459 23.74 0.40 -14.15
N THR A 460 23.43 -0.54 -13.25
CA THR A 460 23.49 -1.99 -13.53
C THR A 460 22.20 -2.56 -14.14
N LYS A 461 21.09 -1.84 -14.09
CA LYS A 461 19.75 -2.26 -14.54
C LYS A 461 19.19 -3.44 -13.75
N ILE A 462 19.68 -3.65 -12.53
CA ILE A 462 19.22 -4.70 -11.63
C ILE A 462 18.11 -4.15 -10.76
N LEU A 463 17.00 -4.87 -10.72
CA LEU A 463 15.87 -4.65 -9.83
C LEU A 463 15.99 -5.56 -8.61
N TYR A 464 15.82 -4.97 -7.42
CA TYR A 464 15.81 -5.65 -6.13
C TYR A 464 14.40 -5.64 -5.57
N VAL A 465 13.83 -6.82 -5.30
CA VAL A 465 12.45 -6.96 -4.84
C VAL A 465 12.33 -7.93 -3.66
N ASN A 466 11.67 -7.45 -2.61
CA ASN A 466 11.23 -8.25 -1.48
C ASN A 466 10.04 -9.12 -1.91
N CYS A 467 10.01 -10.37 -1.45
CA CYS A 467 8.94 -11.32 -1.74
C CYS A 467 8.49 -12.05 -0.48
N SER A 468 7.17 -12.19 -0.28
CA SER A 468 6.58 -13.13 0.68
C SER A 468 6.07 -14.39 -0.05
N GLU A 469 6.27 -15.58 0.54
CA GLU A 469 5.82 -16.86 -0.01
C GLU A 469 4.92 -17.58 1.00
N MET A 470 3.75 -17.00 1.25
CA MET A 470 2.74 -17.52 2.17
C MET A 470 1.52 -18.04 1.40
N PRO A 471 1.13 -19.33 1.51
CA PRO A 471 -0.13 -19.84 0.95
C PRO A 471 -1.34 -19.44 1.80
N TRP A 472 -2.43 -19.06 1.14
CA TRP A 472 -3.71 -18.74 1.81
C TRP A 472 -4.83 -19.53 1.12
N ALA A 473 -5.79 -20.02 1.90
CA ALA A 473 -6.96 -20.70 1.36
C ALA A 473 -8.08 -19.68 1.09
N GLN A 474 -8.55 -19.64 -0.16
CA GLN A 474 -9.77 -18.94 -0.55
C GLN A 474 -10.90 -19.96 -0.62
N VAL A 475 -11.86 -19.91 0.30
CA VAL A 475 -13.01 -20.80 0.30
C VAL A 475 -14.29 -19.98 0.36
N MET A 476 -15.22 -20.27 -0.53
CA MET A 476 -16.49 -19.56 -0.62
C MET A 476 -17.57 -20.30 0.17
N ILE A 477 -18.43 -19.53 0.84
CA ILE A 477 -19.60 -20.01 1.55
C ILE A 477 -20.85 -19.34 0.99
N ASP A 478 -22.01 -20.00 1.15
CA ASP A 478 -23.29 -19.34 0.92
C ASP A 478 -23.46 -18.21 1.93
N VAL A 479 -23.93 -17.06 1.46
CA VAL A 479 -24.46 -16.02 2.33
C VAL A 479 -25.85 -16.48 2.79
N PRO A 480 -26.08 -16.68 4.11
CA PRO A 480 -27.37 -17.12 4.59
C PRO A 480 -28.48 -16.16 4.16
N LYS A 481 -29.50 -16.68 3.46
CA LYS A 481 -30.64 -15.88 3.05
C LYS A 481 -31.40 -15.43 4.29
N ALA A 482 -31.70 -14.14 4.35
CA ALA A 482 -32.63 -13.59 5.33
C ALA A 482 -34.00 -14.27 5.18
N ASN A 483 -34.67 -14.56 6.30
CA ASN A 483 -36.10 -14.85 6.24
C ASN A 483 -36.81 -13.54 5.89
N ALA A 484 -37.32 -13.42 4.67
CA ALA A 484 -37.97 -12.21 4.19
C ALA A 484 -39.20 -11.78 5.01
N ASN A 485 -39.75 -12.68 5.84
CA ASN A 485 -40.89 -12.42 6.71
C ASN A 485 -40.49 -12.07 8.15
N ASP A 486 -39.21 -12.14 8.50
CA ASP A 486 -38.72 -11.83 9.84
C ASP A 486 -38.01 -10.48 9.86
N ASN A 487 -38.73 -9.48 10.38
CA ASN A 487 -38.25 -8.10 10.52
C ASN A 487 -37.80 -7.78 11.94
N SER A 488 -37.47 -8.79 12.76
CA SER A 488 -36.92 -8.52 14.09
C SER A 488 -35.59 -7.75 14.00
N PRO A 489 -35.27 -6.88 14.97
CA PRO A 489 -33.97 -6.23 15.04
C PRO A 489 -32.77 -7.19 14.92
N GLN A 490 -32.82 -8.38 15.52
CA GLN A 490 -31.74 -9.36 15.38
C GLN A 490 -31.71 -9.98 13.97
N ALA A 491 -32.87 -10.27 13.36
CA ALA A 491 -32.94 -10.80 12.00
C ALA A 491 -32.38 -9.80 10.98
N LEU A 492 -32.80 -8.54 11.04
CA LEU A 492 -32.24 -7.46 10.21
C LEU A 492 -30.75 -7.24 10.49
N GLY A 493 -30.34 -7.33 11.76
CA GLY A 493 -28.93 -7.27 12.15
C GLY A 493 -28.07 -8.37 11.54
N HIS A 494 -28.62 -9.59 11.43
CA HIS A 494 -27.95 -10.71 10.77
C HIS A 494 -27.78 -10.47 9.27
N VAL A 495 -28.75 -9.86 8.60
CA VAL A 495 -28.61 -9.45 7.19
C VAL A 495 -27.45 -8.47 7.04
N ILE A 496 -27.42 -7.43 7.87
CA ILE A 496 -26.35 -6.42 7.83
C ILE A 496 -24.98 -7.06 8.11
N TYR A 497 -24.91 -8.01 9.04
CA TYR A 497 -23.70 -8.78 9.32
C TYR A 497 -23.25 -9.59 8.10
N ASN A 498 -24.18 -10.29 7.44
CA ASN A 498 -23.92 -11.09 6.25
C ASN A 498 -23.40 -10.24 5.09
N THR A 499 -23.92 -9.02 4.96
CA THR A 499 -23.48 -8.08 3.93
C THR A 499 -22.08 -7.51 4.21
N ASN A 500 -21.77 -7.17 5.47
CA ASN A 500 -20.62 -6.30 5.79
C ASN A 500 -19.48 -6.97 6.57
N CYS A 501 -19.75 -8.08 7.26
CA CYS A 501 -18.87 -8.61 8.30
C CYS A 501 -18.51 -10.10 8.10
N ILE A 502 -19.37 -10.89 7.44
CA ILE A 502 -19.19 -12.33 7.27
C ILE A 502 -17.87 -12.69 6.59
N GLY A 503 -17.40 -11.86 5.66
CA GLY A 503 -16.15 -12.07 4.92
C GLY A 503 -14.91 -12.15 5.81
N CYS A 504 -14.96 -11.51 6.99
CA CYS A 504 -13.86 -11.51 7.96
C CYS A 504 -14.14 -12.42 9.17
N HIS A 505 -15.40 -12.46 9.63
CA HIS A 505 -15.77 -13.10 10.89
C HIS A 505 -16.47 -14.47 10.72
N GLY A 506 -16.78 -14.86 9.48
CA GLY A 506 -17.41 -16.13 9.11
C GLY A 506 -18.88 -16.22 9.52
N ALA A 507 -19.62 -17.18 8.97
CA ALA A 507 -21.05 -17.37 9.30
C ALA A 507 -21.29 -17.61 10.81
N GLU A 508 -20.32 -18.23 11.49
CA GLU A 508 -20.41 -18.59 12.91
C GLU A 508 -19.81 -17.56 13.87
N LEU A 509 -19.44 -16.36 13.37
CA LEU A 509 -18.82 -15.28 14.16
C LEU A 509 -17.44 -15.62 14.76
N LYS A 510 -16.83 -16.76 14.40
CA LYS A 510 -15.58 -17.24 15.01
C LYS A 510 -14.33 -16.47 14.56
N GLY A 511 -14.40 -15.77 13.42
CA GLY A 511 -13.21 -15.25 12.76
C GLY A 511 -12.23 -16.36 12.39
N ASN A 512 -10.98 -15.99 12.13
CA ASN A 512 -9.90 -16.94 11.80
C ASN A 512 -8.83 -17.04 12.91
N GLY A 513 -9.04 -16.40 14.05
CA GLY A 513 -8.20 -16.50 15.25
C GLY A 513 -6.89 -15.71 15.20
N THR A 514 -6.33 -15.42 14.03
CA THR A 514 -5.04 -14.70 13.88
C THR A 514 -5.23 -13.27 13.43
N SER A 515 -6.04 -13.04 12.39
CA SER A 515 -6.19 -11.71 11.75
C SER A 515 -7.56 -11.09 12.02
N TYR A 516 -8.59 -11.92 12.17
CA TYR A 516 -9.94 -11.50 12.54
C TYR A 516 -10.37 -12.17 13.83
N PRO A 517 -10.68 -11.37 14.87
CA PRO A 517 -11.08 -11.92 16.15
C PRO A 517 -12.46 -12.58 16.06
N SER A 518 -12.69 -13.52 16.97
CA SER A 518 -14.04 -14.02 17.23
C SER A 518 -14.93 -12.90 17.77
N LEU A 519 -16.12 -12.78 17.20
CA LEU A 519 -17.23 -11.97 17.72
C LEU A 519 -18.18 -12.81 18.57
N VAL A 520 -17.94 -14.11 18.71
CA VAL A 520 -18.71 -14.97 19.62
C VAL A 520 -18.64 -14.39 21.03
N ASN A 521 -19.81 -14.08 21.59
CA ASN A 521 -19.95 -13.47 22.91
C ASN A 521 -19.20 -12.13 23.07
N ILE A 522 -19.11 -11.31 22.01
CA ILE A 522 -18.45 -10.00 22.03
C ILE A 522 -18.93 -9.09 23.18
N GLY A 523 -20.18 -9.24 23.61
CA GLY A 523 -20.75 -8.53 24.77
C GLY A 523 -20.04 -8.76 26.11
N LYS A 524 -19.19 -9.79 26.22
CA LYS A 524 -18.32 -10.00 27.41
C LYS A 524 -17.09 -9.08 27.42
N LYS A 525 -16.67 -8.59 26.25
CA LYS A 525 -15.45 -7.79 26.08
C LYS A 525 -15.75 -6.31 25.83
N TYR A 526 -16.85 -6.02 25.14
CA TYR A 526 -17.25 -4.68 24.75
C TYR A 526 -18.73 -4.43 25.01
N ASN A 527 -19.07 -3.23 25.45
CA ASN A 527 -20.46 -2.79 25.52
C ASN A 527 -20.96 -2.27 24.15
N ALA A 528 -22.26 -1.92 24.06
CA ALA A 528 -22.88 -1.48 22.81
C ALA A 528 -22.20 -0.25 22.18
N ASP A 529 -21.86 0.76 22.98
CA ASP A 529 -21.23 1.99 22.49
C ASP A 529 -19.81 1.71 21.96
N GLN A 530 -19.06 0.85 22.64
CA GLN A 530 -17.73 0.43 22.20
C GLN A 530 -17.78 -0.36 20.89
N VAL A 531 -18.73 -1.31 20.76
CA VAL A 531 -18.90 -2.05 19.50
C VAL A 531 -19.35 -1.12 18.38
N ASN A 532 -20.27 -0.19 18.66
CA ASN A 532 -20.71 0.82 17.70
C ASN A 532 -19.56 1.73 17.24
N GLY A 533 -18.70 2.15 18.16
CA GLY A 533 -17.51 2.94 17.86
C GLY A 533 -16.53 2.17 16.96
N ILE A 534 -16.29 0.89 17.24
CA ILE A 534 -15.45 0.02 16.40
C ILE A 534 -16.05 -0.13 14.99
N ILE A 535 -17.35 -0.42 14.87
CA ILE A 535 -18.03 -0.53 13.57
C ILE A 535 -17.94 0.80 12.81
N THR A 536 -18.20 1.92 13.48
CA THR A 536 -18.25 3.24 12.85
C THR A 536 -16.88 3.72 12.38
N ASN A 537 -15.81 3.43 13.11
CA ASN A 537 -14.48 4.00 12.82
C ASN A 537 -13.51 2.99 12.19
N GLY A 538 -13.92 1.72 12.16
CA GLY A 538 -13.06 0.60 11.80
C GLY A 538 -12.01 0.34 12.86
N ARG A 539 -11.26 -0.76 12.70
CA ARG A 539 -10.14 -1.11 13.59
C ARG A 539 -9.18 -2.05 12.88
N ASN A 540 -7.90 -1.69 12.83
CA ASN A 540 -6.84 -2.46 12.15
C ASN A 540 -7.17 -2.63 10.66
N MET A 541 -7.29 -3.88 10.19
CA MET A 541 -7.69 -4.21 8.82
C MET A 541 -9.20 -4.01 8.59
N MET A 542 -10.02 -3.88 9.64
CA MET A 542 -11.46 -3.64 9.50
C MET A 542 -11.68 -2.18 9.06
N PRO A 543 -12.29 -1.94 7.87
CA PRO A 543 -12.63 -0.60 7.43
C PRO A 543 -13.71 0.01 8.33
N SER A 544 -13.92 1.33 8.20
CA SER A 544 -15.02 2.01 8.86
C SER A 544 -16.34 1.76 8.14
N PHE A 545 -17.40 1.48 8.89
CA PHE A 545 -18.76 1.30 8.35
C PHE A 545 -19.65 2.50 8.68
N LYS A 546 -19.24 3.70 8.23
CA LYS A 546 -20.02 4.94 8.44
C LYS A 546 -21.28 5.01 7.57
N GLN A 547 -21.30 4.27 6.46
CA GLN A 547 -22.44 4.14 5.55
C GLN A 547 -23.64 3.40 6.16
N ILE A 548 -23.42 2.55 7.17
CA ILE A 548 -24.53 1.84 7.84
C ILE A 548 -25.31 2.87 8.66
N SER A 549 -26.63 2.95 8.44
CA SER A 549 -27.50 3.92 9.10
C SER A 549 -27.51 3.73 10.63
N PRO A 550 -27.82 4.76 11.44
CA PRO A 550 -27.93 4.60 12.88
C PRO A 550 -28.90 3.50 13.32
N SER A 551 -30.05 3.36 12.64
CA SER A 551 -31.02 2.28 12.88
C SER A 551 -30.46 0.91 12.54
N ASP A 552 -29.78 0.78 11.39
CA ASP A 552 -29.15 -0.48 10.98
C ASP A 552 -28.01 -0.88 11.91
N LYS A 553 -27.20 0.07 12.39
CA LYS A 553 -26.19 -0.21 13.42
C LYS A 553 -26.83 -0.74 14.68
N LYS A 554 -27.98 -0.22 15.10
CA LYS A 554 -28.72 -0.76 16.26
C LYS A 554 -29.23 -2.19 16.01
N ASN A 555 -29.74 -2.50 14.82
CA ASN A 555 -30.10 -3.86 14.43
C ASN A 555 -28.88 -4.79 14.48
N LEU A 556 -27.76 -4.38 13.88
CA LEU A 556 -26.50 -5.12 13.91
C LEU A 556 -25.99 -5.36 15.34
N LEU A 557 -26.05 -4.34 16.20
CA LEU A 557 -25.71 -4.48 17.63
C LEU A 557 -26.66 -5.45 18.34
N ALA A 558 -27.96 -5.43 18.02
CA ALA A 558 -28.92 -6.36 18.59
C ALA A 558 -28.55 -7.81 18.28
N PHE A 559 -28.17 -8.10 17.04
CA PHE A 559 -27.65 -9.39 16.62
C PHE A 559 -26.34 -9.77 17.32
N LEU A 560 -25.30 -8.93 17.21
CA LEU A 560 -23.95 -9.23 17.73
C LEU A 560 -23.91 -9.39 19.26
N LEU A 561 -24.67 -8.56 19.98
CA LEU A 561 -24.71 -8.56 21.44
C LEU A 561 -25.85 -9.41 22.00
N LYS A 562 -26.65 -10.04 21.14
CA LYS A 562 -27.85 -10.82 21.51
C LYS A 562 -28.79 -10.02 22.42
N ILE A 563 -29.06 -8.76 22.06
CA ILE A 563 -29.94 -7.87 22.83
C ILE A 563 -31.39 -8.37 22.70
N PRO A 564 -32.14 -8.58 23.79
CA PRO A 564 -33.53 -9.02 23.72
C PRO A 564 -34.38 -8.10 22.83
N GLU A 565 -35.25 -8.69 21.99
CA GLU A 565 -35.99 -7.96 20.95
C GLU A 565 -36.78 -6.77 21.52
N ALA A 566 -37.50 -6.96 22.62
CA ALA A 566 -38.27 -5.89 23.26
C ALA A 566 -37.39 -4.70 23.71
N LYS A 567 -36.13 -4.94 24.05
CA LYS A 567 -35.17 -3.88 24.40
C LYS A 567 -34.60 -3.22 23.13
N ALA A 568 -34.26 -4.02 22.11
CA ALA A 568 -33.78 -3.50 20.84
C ALA A 568 -34.80 -2.59 20.15
N VAL A 569 -36.08 -3.02 20.09
CA VAL A 569 -37.19 -2.23 19.53
C VAL A 569 -37.33 -0.89 20.26
N LYS A 570 -37.28 -0.87 21.59
CA LYS A 570 -37.36 0.37 22.39
C LYS A 570 -36.20 1.32 22.10
N GLU A 571 -34.98 0.81 21.93
CA GLU A 571 -33.81 1.64 21.62
C GLU A 571 -33.82 2.19 20.19
N ILE A 572 -34.35 1.44 19.22
CA ILE A 572 -34.54 1.89 17.84
C ILE A 572 -35.66 2.95 17.77
N ALA A 573 -36.75 2.74 18.52
CA ALA A 573 -37.87 3.67 18.63
C ALA A 573 -37.55 5.00 19.36
N LYS A 574 -36.31 5.20 19.84
CA LYS A 574 -35.83 6.49 20.36
C LYS A 574 -35.10 7.35 19.32
N GLU A 575 -34.71 6.79 18.16
CA GLU A 575 -34.04 7.58 17.11
C GLU A 575 -34.97 8.66 16.52
N PRO A 576 -34.48 9.81 16.06
CA PRO A 576 -35.29 10.75 15.29
C PRO A 576 -35.93 10.07 14.07
N VAL A 577 -37.16 10.44 13.70
CA VAL A 577 -37.87 9.83 12.56
C VAL A 577 -37.06 9.93 11.26
N ASN A 578 -36.31 11.02 11.07
CA ASN A 578 -35.41 11.20 9.91
C ASN A 578 -34.17 10.27 9.92
N ASN A 579 -33.82 9.69 11.07
CA ASN A 579 -32.75 8.69 11.23
C ASN A 579 -33.29 7.25 11.31
N ARG A 580 -34.60 7.10 11.57
CA ARG A 580 -35.33 5.85 11.35
C ARG A 580 -35.59 5.76 9.85
N VAL A 581 -34.57 5.36 9.11
CA VAL A 581 -34.85 4.72 7.84
C VAL A 581 -35.60 3.45 8.25
N THR A 582 -36.93 3.45 8.14
CA THR A 582 -37.62 2.22 7.80
C THR A 582 -36.83 1.76 6.59
N SER A 583 -36.22 0.58 6.63
CA SER A 583 -35.85 -0.05 5.37
C SER A 583 -37.16 -0.07 4.59
N THR A 584 -37.36 0.90 3.69
CA THR A 584 -38.30 0.71 2.63
C THR A 584 -37.70 -0.49 1.94
N ALA A 585 -38.35 -1.63 2.12
CA ALA A 585 -38.01 -2.91 1.55
C ALA A 585 -38.11 -2.89 0.00
N THR A 586 -37.85 -1.74 -0.61
CA THR A 586 -38.02 -1.40 -2.02
C THR A 586 -36.73 -0.95 -2.69
N GLU A 587 -35.71 -0.47 -1.98
CA GLU A 587 -34.37 -0.30 -2.57
C GLU A 587 -33.46 -1.43 -2.11
N LYS A 588 -33.53 -2.56 -2.82
CA LYS A 588 -32.50 -3.59 -2.70
C LYS A 588 -31.15 -2.98 -3.04
N LYS A 589 -30.23 -2.94 -2.08
CA LYS A 589 -28.85 -2.55 -2.40
C LYS A 589 -28.19 -3.74 -3.07
N MET A 590 -27.37 -3.47 -4.07
CA MET A 590 -26.59 -4.47 -4.82
C MET A 590 -25.85 -5.46 -3.90
N VAL A 591 -25.34 -4.98 -2.75
CA VAL A 591 -24.64 -5.79 -1.75
C VAL A 591 -25.53 -6.81 -1.04
N ASP A 592 -26.85 -6.57 -0.97
CA ASP A 592 -27.82 -7.45 -0.32
C ASP A 592 -28.20 -8.66 -1.20
N GLU A 593 -27.79 -8.67 -2.46
CA GLU A 593 -28.07 -9.74 -3.42
C GLU A 593 -26.88 -10.66 -3.68
N ILE A 594 -25.73 -10.43 -3.05
CA ILE A 594 -24.53 -11.23 -3.26
C ILE A 594 -24.69 -12.62 -2.60
N PRO A 595 -24.73 -13.72 -3.38
CA PRO A 595 -25.08 -15.04 -2.85
C PRO A 595 -23.90 -15.76 -2.17
N TYR A 596 -22.68 -15.29 -2.36
CA TYR A 596 -21.46 -15.94 -1.86
C TYR A 596 -20.50 -14.96 -1.21
N ALA A 597 -19.85 -15.39 -0.15
CA ALA A 597 -18.77 -14.65 0.51
C ALA A 597 -17.57 -15.56 0.76
N MET A 598 -16.37 -14.99 0.80
CA MET A 598 -15.18 -15.72 1.25
C MET A 598 -15.27 -15.97 2.76
N ASN A 599 -14.90 -17.16 3.23
CA ASN A 599 -14.96 -17.54 4.64
C ASN A 599 -13.76 -17.04 5.48
N GLY A 600 -13.23 -15.87 5.16
CA GLY A 600 -12.06 -15.31 5.82
C GLY A 600 -10.75 -15.50 5.06
N TYR A 601 -9.76 -14.71 5.47
CA TYR A 601 -8.42 -14.77 4.93
C TYR A 601 -7.59 -15.82 5.67
N ASN A 602 -7.63 -17.06 5.20
CA ASN A 602 -7.09 -18.21 5.93
C ASN A 602 -5.63 -18.47 5.56
N ARG A 603 -4.69 -17.93 6.33
CA ARG A 603 -3.24 -18.22 6.18
C ARG A 603 -2.94 -19.70 6.48
N PHE A 604 -2.09 -20.32 5.66
CA PHE A 604 -1.64 -21.69 5.88
C PHE A 604 -0.54 -21.75 6.93
N LEU A 605 -0.92 -21.73 8.21
CA LEU A 605 -0.01 -21.74 9.36
C LEU A 605 -0.09 -23.06 10.14
N ASP A 606 1.04 -23.48 10.70
CA ASP A 606 1.10 -24.55 11.68
C ASP A 606 0.63 -24.08 13.07
N LYS A 607 0.49 -25.03 14.01
CA LYS A 607 0.05 -24.74 15.39
C LYS A 607 0.98 -23.81 16.18
N TYR A 608 2.20 -23.57 15.71
CA TYR A 608 3.17 -22.64 16.32
C TYR A 608 3.16 -21.26 15.64
N GLY A 609 2.33 -21.08 14.60
CA GLY A 609 2.22 -19.83 13.85
C GLY A 609 3.26 -19.68 12.74
N TYR A 610 4.01 -20.73 12.40
CA TYR A 610 4.93 -20.72 11.26
C TYR A 610 4.18 -21.05 9.95
N PRO A 611 4.68 -20.57 8.79
CA PRO A 611 4.14 -20.97 7.50
C PRO A 611 4.20 -22.49 7.30
N GLY A 612 3.08 -23.07 6.86
CA GLY A 612 2.92 -24.51 6.61
C GLY A 612 3.62 -25.03 5.36
N ILE A 613 4.43 -24.19 4.70
CA ILE A 613 5.19 -24.51 3.50
C ILE A 613 6.68 -24.61 3.86
N LYS A 614 7.48 -25.32 3.06
CA LYS A 614 8.94 -25.34 3.19
C LYS A 614 9.53 -23.94 2.93
N PRO A 615 10.58 -23.54 3.67
CA PRO A 615 11.27 -22.28 3.44
C PRO A 615 11.95 -22.25 2.05
N PRO A 616 12.26 -21.05 1.52
CA PRO A 616 12.12 -19.76 2.18
C PRO A 616 10.68 -19.26 2.24
N TRP A 617 10.30 -18.65 3.36
CA TRP A 617 8.98 -18.03 3.58
C TRP A 617 8.91 -16.57 3.12
N GLY A 618 10.08 -15.94 2.98
CA GLY A 618 10.26 -14.66 2.34
C GLY A 618 11.68 -14.50 1.85
N THR A 619 11.86 -13.73 0.79
CA THR A 619 13.12 -13.60 0.07
C THR A 619 13.40 -12.18 -0.38
N LEU A 620 14.68 -11.87 -0.56
CA LEU A 620 15.14 -10.75 -1.36
C LEU A 620 15.66 -11.31 -2.69
N ASN A 621 15.30 -10.66 -3.79
CA ASN A 621 15.58 -11.14 -5.14
C ASN A 621 16.26 -10.04 -5.95
N ALA A 622 17.23 -10.41 -6.79
CA ALA A 622 17.80 -9.53 -7.80
C ALA A 622 17.47 -10.03 -9.20
N VAL A 623 16.91 -9.15 -10.03
CA VAL A 623 16.50 -9.45 -11.40
C VAL A 623 17.18 -8.47 -12.34
N ASP A 624 17.90 -8.97 -13.34
CA ASP A 624 18.40 -8.13 -14.43
C ASP A 624 17.22 -7.79 -15.36
N LEU A 625 16.86 -6.51 -15.43
CA LEU A 625 15.73 -6.03 -16.23
C LEU A 625 16.00 -6.07 -17.74
N THR A 626 17.26 -6.20 -18.15
CA THR A 626 17.63 -6.28 -19.57
C THR A 626 17.43 -7.69 -20.11
N SER A 627 17.97 -8.69 -19.42
CA SER A 627 17.82 -10.11 -19.80
C SER A 627 16.53 -10.74 -19.27
N GLY A 628 15.92 -10.14 -18.25
CA GLY A 628 14.79 -10.70 -17.52
C GLY A 628 15.16 -11.84 -16.57
N LYS A 629 16.44 -12.12 -16.32
CA LYS A 629 16.87 -13.26 -15.51
C LYS A 629 16.99 -12.91 -14.03
N LEU A 630 16.60 -13.85 -13.18
CA LEU A 630 16.90 -13.83 -11.76
C LEU A 630 18.41 -14.09 -11.56
N LEU A 631 19.10 -13.15 -10.93
CA LEU A 631 20.54 -13.23 -10.68
C LEU A 631 20.83 -13.96 -9.37
N TRP A 632 20.05 -13.67 -8.33
CA TRP A 632 20.09 -14.35 -7.05
C TRP A 632 18.76 -14.20 -6.31
N LYS A 633 18.50 -15.14 -5.40
CA LYS A 633 17.35 -15.19 -4.48
C LYS A 633 17.84 -15.71 -3.14
N VAL A 634 17.66 -14.92 -2.09
CA VAL A 634 18.15 -15.25 -0.73
C VAL A 634 17.03 -15.10 0.29
N PRO A 635 16.99 -15.91 1.37
CA PRO A 635 16.04 -15.72 2.46
C PRO A 635 16.15 -14.31 3.07
N LEU A 636 15.00 -13.69 3.34
CA LEU A 636 14.93 -12.39 4.01
C LEU A 636 14.11 -12.52 5.30
N GLY A 637 14.80 -12.33 6.42
CA GLY A 637 14.26 -12.50 7.77
C GLY A 637 14.62 -13.85 8.38
N GLU A 638 14.53 -13.96 9.69
CA GLU A 638 14.76 -15.19 10.42
C GLU A 638 13.83 -15.37 11.61
N TYR A 639 13.68 -16.62 12.04
CA TYR A 639 13.12 -16.97 13.34
C TYR A 639 14.26 -17.49 14.19
N ALA A 640 14.83 -16.64 15.05
CA ALA A 640 16.05 -16.94 15.80
C ALA A 640 15.92 -18.23 16.64
N GLU A 641 14.73 -18.54 17.13
CA GLU A 641 14.44 -19.77 17.87
C GLU A 641 14.48 -21.04 17.00
N LEU A 642 14.24 -20.93 15.69
CA LEU A 642 14.42 -22.04 14.74
C LEU A 642 15.90 -22.20 14.38
N SER A 643 16.60 -21.08 14.15
CA SER A 643 18.05 -21.10 13.86
C SER A 643 18.87 -21.67 15.01
N LYS A 644 18.49 -21.37 16.27
CA LYS A 644 19.08 -22.00 17.47
C LYS A 644 18.90 -23.52 17.53
N LYS A 645 17.91 -24.07 16.82
CA LYS A 645 17.66 -25.52 16.71
C LYS A 645 18.36 -26.15 15.49
N GLY A 646 19.25 -25.41 14.81
CA GLY A 646 19.97 -25.88 13.63
C GLY A 646 19.17 -25.81 12.33
N ILE A 647 17.98 -25.19 12.32
CA ILE A 647 17.21 -24.97 11.09
C ILE A 647 17.84 -23.78 10.33
N PRO A 648 18.19 -23.92 9.04
CA PRO A 648 18.71 -22.81 8.24
C PRO A 648 17.78 -21.59 8.24
N VAL A 649 18.33 -20.40 7.92
CA VAL A 649 17.55 -19.16 7.82
C VAL A 649 16.36 -19.35 6.89
N THR A 650 15.17 -19.21 7.43
CA THR A 650 13.91 -19.57 6.75
C THR A 650 13.30 -18.41 5.96
N GLY A 651 13.73 -17.17 6.18
CA GLY A 651 12.91 -16.01 5.81
C GLY A 651 11.74 -15.79 6.77
N THR A 652 11.07 -14.65 6.65
CA THR A 652 9.79 -14.34 7.32
C THR A 652 8.74 -13.90 6.32
N GLU A 653 7.47 -13.78 6.72
CA GLU A 653 6.51 -12.95 5.97
C GLU A 653 6.97 -11.49 6.06
N ASN A 654 7.17 -10.86 4.90
CA ASN A 654 7.91 -9.60 4.80
C ASN A 654 7.05 -8.46 4.27
N TYR A 655 7.24 -7.28 4.85
CA TYR A 655 6.51 -6.06 4.52
C TYR A 655 7.43 -4.85 4.55
N GLY A 656 7.47 -4.07 3.47
CA GLY A 656 8.46 -3.02 3.27
C GLY A 656 9.35 -3.28 2.06
N GLY A 657 10.11 -2.26 1.66
CA GLY A 657 10.85 -2.24 0.40
C GLY A 657 12.36 -2.08 0.60
N PRO A 658 13.16 -2.37 -0.43
CA PRO A 658 14.60 -2.15 -0.42
C PRO A 658 14.97 -0.71 -0.79
N LEU A 659 16.16 -0.31 -0.38
CA LEU A 659 16.94 0.84 -0.85
C LEU A 659 18.21 0.29 -1.50
N VAL A 660 18.59 0.75 -2.70
CA VAL A 660 19.87 0.38 -3.34
C VAL A 660 20.80 1.59 -3.49
N THR A 661 22.09 1.41 -3.22
CA THR A 661 23.09 2.48 -3.32
C THR A 661 24.18 2.19 -4.36
N LYS A 662 24.77 3.26 -4.88
CA LYS A 662 25.96 3.19 -5.74
C LYS A 662 27.13 2.48 -5.06
N GLY A 663 27.26 2.63 -3.74
CA GLY A 663 28.27 1.97 -2.91
C GLY A 663 28.22 0.43 -2.89
N GLY A 664 27.28 -0.19 -3.60
CA GLY A 664 27.26 -1.64 -3.79
C GLY A 664 26.33 -2.39 -2.85
N LEU A 665 25.41 -1.69 -2.20
CA LEU A 665 24.60 -2.24 -1.11
C LEU A 665 23.10 -2.14 -1.39
N VAL A 666 22.35 -3.12 -0.87
CA VAL A 666 20.89 -3.08 -0.75
C VAL A 666 20.53 -3.10 0.73
N PHE A 667 19.85 -2.06 1.22
CA PHE A 667 19.36 -1.95 2.58
C PHE A 667 17.88 -2.33 2.66
N ILE A 668 17.49 -3.16 3.63
CA ILE A 668 16.10 -3.54 3.85
C ILE A 668 15.85 -3.98 5.31
N ALA A 669 14.67 -3.67 5.86
CA ALA A 669 14.29 -3.97 7.25
C ALA A 669 13.00 -4.77 7.41
N ALA A 670 12.39 -5.19 6.30
CA ALA A 670 11.00 -5.63 6.13
C ALA A 670 10.52 -6.86 6.93
N THR A 671 11.25 -7.29 7.95
CA THR A 671 11.21 -8.62 8.57
C THR A 671 10.71 -8.58 10.01
N LYS A 672 10.14 -9.70 10.48
CA LYS A 672 9.58 -9.82 11.84
C LYS A 672 10.61 -9.79 12.96
N ASP A 673 11.86 -10.12 12.64
CA ASP A 673 12.99 -10.15 13.57
C ASP A 673 13.50 -8.77 14.00
N GLU A 674 12.84 -7.70 13.54
CA GLU A 674 13.13 -6.32 13.91
C GLU A 674 14.57 -5.90 13.55
N LYS A 675 15.11 -6.38 12.43
CA LYS A 675 16.45 -6.00 11.96
C LYS A 675 16.42 -5.17 10.68
N ILE A 676 17.36 -4.24 10.56
CA ILE A 676 17.78 -3.67 9.26
C ILE A 676 19.04 -4.38 8.80
N ARG A 677 19.13 -4.70 7.51
CA ARG A 677 20.24 -5.44 6.90
C ARG A 677 20.78 -4.70 5.69
N ALA A 678 22.09 -4.80 5.47
CA ALA A 678 22.74 -4.45 4.23
C ALA A 678 23.21 -5.73 3.52
N PHE A 679 22.84 -5.86 2.25
CA PHE A 679 23.24 -6.94 1.38
C PHE A 679 24.23 -6.42 0.35
N ASP A 680 25.26 -7.21 0.03
CA ASP A 680 26.05 -6.99 -1.18
C ASP A 680 25.13 -7.14 -2.40
N LYS A 681 25.03 -6.09 -3.21
CA LYS A 681 24.03 -6.00 -4.29
C LYS A 681 24.28 -6.99 -5.43
N ARG A 682 25.50 -7.55 -5.54
CA ARG A 682 25.88 -8.50 -6.60
C ARG A 682 25.63 -9.94 -6.20
N THR A 683 25.83 -10.26 -4.93
CA THR A 683 25.82 -11.64 -4.43
C THR A 683 24.61 -11.97 -3.56
N GLY A 684 23.92 -10.97 -3.01
CA GLY A 684 22.84 -11.17 -2.05
C GLY A 684 23.34 -11.63 -0.67
N LYS A 685 24.64 -11.53 -0.38
CA LYS A 685 25.19 -11.86 0.95
C LYS A 685 24.90 -10.72 1.93
N VAL A 686 24.43 -11.03 3.13
CA VAL A 686 24.36 -10.07 4.23
C VAL A 686 25.78 -9.69 4.66
N VAL A 687 26.09 -8.39 4.61
CA VAL A 687 27.41 -7.84 4.96
C VAL A 687 27.37 -6.94 6.21
N TRP A 688 26.17 -6.53 6.63
CA TRP A 688 25.94 -5.81 7.88
C TRP A 688 24.49 -5.97 8.32
N GLU A 689 24.24 -5.94 9.62
CA GLU A 689 22.91 -5.86 10.19
C GLU A 689 22.90 -5.13 11.54
N ALA A 690 21.75 -4.56 11.90
CA ALA A 690 21.52 -3.95 13.20
C ALA A 690 20.12 -4.25 13.71
N GLN A 691 20.00 -4.38 15.03
CA GLN A 691 18.72 -4.53 15.71
C GLN A 691 17.99 -3.19 15.79
N LEU A 692 16.71 -3.18 15.43
CA LEU A 692 15.81 -2.04 15.54
C LEU A 692 14.95 -2.14 16.82
N PRO A 693 14.44 -1.00 17.32
CA PRO A 693 13.55 -0.99 18.48
C PRO A 693 12.21 -1.68 18.24
N ALA A 694 11.76 -1.78 16.98
CA ALA A 694 10.57 -2.50 16.53
C ALA A 694 10.72 -2.82 15.03
N ALA A 695 9.88 -3.72 14.49
CA ALA A 695 9.94 -4.11 13.08
C ALA A 695 9.79 -2.92 12.12
N GLY A 696 10.70 -2.86 11.13
CA GLY A 696 10.75 -1.80 10.13
C GLY A 696 9.95 -2.16 8.88
N TYR A 697 8.61 -2.12 8.97
CA TYR A 697 7.73 -2.41 7.82
C TYR A 697 7.60 -1.26 6.79
N ALA A 698 8.48 -0.26 6.91
CA ALA A 698 8.63 0.83 5.96
C ALA A 698 9.78 0.52 4.96
N THR A 699 10.03 1.46 4.05
CA THR A 699 11.20 1.42 3.16
C THR A 699 12.26 2.38 3.70
N PRO A 700 13.54 1.98 3.85
CA PRO A 700 14.60 2.88 4.26
C PRO A 700 14.79 4.05 3.28
N ALA A 701 15.24 5.19 3.77
CA ALA A 701 15.66 6.33 2.97
C ALA A 701 17.16 6.61 3.20
N THR A 702 17.81 7.27 2.24
CA THR A 702 19.20 7.71 2.39
C THR A 702 19.41 9.09 1.80
N TYR A 703 20.27 9.86 2.44
CA TYR A 703 20.60 11.22 2.01
C TYR A 703 22.02 11.55 2.47
N ALA A 704 22.59 12.64 1.93
CA ALA A 704 23.86 13.17 2.38
C ALA A 704 23.74 14.63 2.83
N ILE A 705 24.48 14.98 3.88
CA ILE A 705 24.61 16.35 4.41
C ILE A 705 26.09 16.60 4.64
N ASP A 706 26.63 17.66 4.03
CA ASP A 706 28.04 18.03 4.15
C ASP A 706 29.01 16.86 3.86
N GLY A 707 28.66 16.04 2.86
CA GLY A 707 29.44 14.87 2.45
C GLY A 707 29.25 13.61 3.29
N LYS A 708 28.48 13.68 4.40
CA LYS A 708 28.14 12.53 5.24
C LYS A 708 26.81 11.91 4.85
N GLN A 709 26.81 10.62 4.57
CA GLN A 709 25.69 9.80 4.15
C GLN A 709 25.01 9.18 5.36
N TYR A 710 23.69 9.24 5.35
CA TYR A 710 22.82 8.70 6.38
C TYR A 710 21.85 7.68 5.79
N ILE A 711 21.50 6.66 6.58
CA ILE A 711 20.42 5.70 6.31
C ILE A 711 19.38 5.82 7.42
N VAL A 712 18.12 6.11 7.09
CA VAL A 712 17.05 6.27 8.07
C VAL A 712 15.90 5.31 7.79
N ILE A 713 15.27 4.80 8.84
CA ILE A 713 14.11 3.90 8.73
C ILE A 713 13.08 4.20 9.83
N ALA A 714 11.80 4.14 9.47
CA ALA A 714 10.68 4.16 10.43
C ALA A 714 10.45 2.77 11.02
N CYS A 715 10.40 2.69 12.34
CA CYS A 715 10.23 1.47 13.13
C CYS A 715 8.85 1.48 13.79
N GLY A 716 7.80 1.21 13.00
CA GLY A 716 6.42 1.21 13.48
C GLY A 716 5.97 -0.10 14.13
N GLY A 717 6.46 -1.25 13.64
CA GLY A 717 6.03 -2.56 14.13
C GLY A 717 4.54 -2.85 13.95
N GLY A 718 3.93 -3.52 14.95
CA GLY A 718 2.48 -3.76 15.11
C GLY A 718 1.77 -4.63 14.06
N LYS A 719 2.29 -4.75 12.83
CA LYS A 719 1.75 -5.67 11.82
C LYS A 719 2.16 -7.12 12.14
N ILE A 720 1.32 -8.08 11.72
CA ILE A 720 1.54 -9.55 11.85
C ILE A 720 1.98 -10.01 13.26
N GLY A 721 1.53 -9.30 14.29
CA GLY A 721 1.79 -9.63 15.71
C GLY A 721 3.13 -9.15 16.26
N SER A 722 3.90 -8.35 15.52
CA SER A 722 5.14 -7.75 16.06
C SER A 722 4.85 -6.66 17.10
N LYS A 723 5.81 -6.42 17.99
CA LYS A 723 5.78 -5.33 18.97
C LYS A 723 5.55 -3.97 18.30
N SER A 724 4.80 -3.07 18.94
CA SER A 724 4.65 -1.70 18.45
C SER A 724 5.85 -0.82 18.71
N GLY A 725 6.14 0.05 17.75
CA GLY A 725 7.12 1.12 17.83
C GLY A 725 6.56 2.44 17.29
N ASP A 726 7.37 3.48 17.42
CA ASP A 726 7.04 4.85 17.03
C ASP A 726 8.30 5.68 16.69
N SER A 727 9.42 5.00 16.47
CA SER A 727 10.73 5.61 16.35
C SER A 727 11.21 5.66 14.90
N TYR A 728 12.03 6.64 14.59
CA TYR A 728 12.90 6.67 13.41
C TYR A 728 14.33 6.45 13.88
N VAL A 729 15.05 5.54 13.23
CA VAL A 729 16.44 5.22 13.55
C VAL A 729 17.31 5.61 12.37
N CYS A 730 18.38 6.35 12.64
CA CYS A 730 19.34 6.79 11.63
C CYS A 730 20.73 6.21 11.87
N PHE A 731 21.38 5.77 10.80
CA PHE A 731 22.72 5.22 10.77
C PHE A 731 23.65 6.07 9.90
N GLY A 732 24.95 6.05 10.21
CA GLY A 732 26.03 6.74 9.49
C GLY A 732 27.38 6.15 9.91
N LEU A 733 28.46 6.52 9.22
CA LEU A 733 29.83 6.08 9.52
C LEU A 733 30.40 6.74 10.79
#